data_AF-A0A6L3F4L3-F1
#
_entry.id   AF-A0A6L3F4L3-F1
#
_cell.length_a   1.000
_cell.length_b   1.000
_cell.length_c   1.000
_cell.angle_alpha   90.00
_cell.angle_beta   90.00
_cell.angle_gamma   90.00
#
_symmetry.space_group_name_H-M   'P 1'
#
loop_
_entity.id
_entity.type
_entity.pdbx_description
1 polymer ?
#
loop_
_entity_poly.entity_id
_entity_poly.type
_entity_poly.pdbx_seq_one_letter_code
_entity_poly.pdbx_strand_id
1 'polypeptide(L)'
;SADDGNALNSDVHVLPALHITYNDGVVLKHWLASGTNHMGRIQGTAVSTTAPGDSVASFSSRGPNTMFDVLKPDLSAPGVDIIAPIHTTSPAADAEFGILSGTSMASPHAAGAAALVKAIHPTWTPDEIRSAMMMTSHTSNLKKEDGTTPADAFDNGAGRVDLTTATQAGLVLDETRANYDASNPFTGGEPQTLNVPSLMNSSCFQTCTWTRTVRSTLDVAAEWTVTAVSATGLQLDTTPNTFTLTPGQSQTIQISADVTQFFSDDGWAFGTIQLASTGQVPLHIPVAVNKTIANQPNTLTKSALLYAEPGQIITYQIELNNLDNINNTYFLTDTLPANVSYVNASATGGLVYDPGNHQFTWSGLLGPGQLGYEITQVTPLSYVNLGDVVNPPDDICSLLGDCDEGTAVFDLTTTGNSVTFFGDTLTTLNASTNGFIYGPNGLTGPACTACPQPLPNIAEPNQLIAGLWRDIDMSGGNGQWYGSILTGLLDNPSDKVFYVNWHNAGQLGNPFLTSQHAIAIVLDGQSEPAGRIYLIYNHISDPDALSEAGYTIGVENSTGTVGLTQAFTRCQDTPCVNHGQIGTLPTNGTTLRLDPAIVSNNTKVFTYQVQINGDVGDLITNEVVVTSDGIVTEGTAVTNTKVGYRYYYPIVGK
;
A
#
# COMPACT_ATOMS: atom_id res chain seq x y z
N SER A 1 10.34 20.47 14.79
CA SER A 1 11.20 20.83 13.63
C SER A 1 11.48 22.32 13.66
N ALA A 2 12.16 22.92 12.66
CA ALA A 2 12.22 24.38 12.53
C ALA A 2 10.82 24.99 12.29
N ASP A 3 9.88 24.20 11.76
CA ASP A 3 8.51 24.60 11.43
C ASP A 3 7.64 24.80 12.69
N ASP A 4 7.79 23.93 13.70
CA ASP A 4 7.12 24.11 15.01
C ASP A 4 7.60 25.34 15.78
N GLY A 5 8.83 25.80 15.50
CA GLY A 5 9.50 26.83 16.29
C GLY A 5 8.85 28.22 16.20
N ASN A 6 8.01 28.45 15.19
CA ASN A 6 7.32 29.73 15.00
C ASN A 6 5.84 29.69 15.42
N ALA A 7 5.32 28.53 15.84
CA ALA A 7 3.98 28.41 16.38
C ALA A 7 3.91 29.08 17.77
N LEU A 8 2.91 29.93 17.99
CA LEU A 8 2.67 30.60 19.26
C LEU A 8 1.29 30.23 19.81
N ASN A 9 1.26 29.86 21.08
CA ASN A 9 0.05 29.66 21.87
C ASN A 9 0.26 30.29 23.26
N SER A 10 -0.82 30.76 23.85
CA SER A 10 -0.82 31.27 25.22
C SER A 10 -0.89 30.10 26.20
N ASP A 11 0.07 30.04 27.13
CA ASP A 11 0.06 29.10 28.24
C ASP A 11 0.23 29.86 29.57
N VAL A 12 -0.44 29.37 30.61
CA VAL A 12 -0.46 30.03 31.92
C VAL A 12 0.71 29.53 32.74
N HIS A 13 1.59 30.45 33.13
CA HIS A 13 2.75 30.14 33.95
C HIS A 13 2.65 30.78 35.34
N VAL A 14 3.19 30.09 36.34
CA VAL A 14 3.27 30.60 37.74
C VAL A 14 4.31 31.72 37.92
N LEU A 15 5.13 31.97 36.90
CA LEU A 15 6.07 33.08 36.81
C LEU A 15 5.78 33.89 35.54
N PRO A 16 6.13 35.19 35.49
CA PRO A 16 6.05 35.96 34.25
C PRO A 16 6.85 35.29 33.14
N ALA A 17 6.17 34.90 32.08
CA ALA A 17 6.74 34.20 30.92
C ALA A 17 6.02 34.65 29.65
N LEU A 18 6.69 34.46 28.51
CA LEU A 18 6.09 34.60 27.18
C LEU A 18 6.67 33.55 26.23
N HIS A 19 5.90 33.14 25.23
CA HIS A 19 6.42 32.44 24.06
C HIS A 19 6.88 33.47 23.02
N ILE A 20 7.99 33.19 22.34
CA ILE A 20 8.51 33.97 21.20
C ILE A 20 8.78 33.02 20.05
N THR A 21 8.74 33.53 18.82
CA THR A 21 9.05 32.73 17.65
C THR A 21 10.53 32.30 17.66
N TYR A 22 10.86 31.24 16.93
CA TYR A 22 12.25 30.80 16.76
C TYR A 22 13.13 31.93 16.22
N ASN A 23 12.62 32.67 15.24
CA ASN A 23 13.33 33.81 14.65
C ASN A 23 13.60 34.91 15.69
N ASP A 24 12.62 35.27 16.51
CA ASP A 24 12.81 36.22 17.61
C ASP A 24 13.79 35.69 18.66
N GLY A 25 13.77 34.38 18.93
CA GLY A 25 14.73 33.71 19.79
C GLY A 25 16.16 33.78 19.28
N VAL A 26 16.37 33.65 17.96
CA VAL A 26 17.68 33.82 17.32
C VAL A 26 18.15 35.27 17.44
N VAL A 27 17.26 36.26 17.24
CA VAL A 27 17.55 37.68 17.45
C VAL A 27 17.93 37.96 18.90
N LEU A 28 17.17 37.41 19.84
CA LEU A 28 17.42 37.55 21.27
C LEU A 28 18.78 36.97 21.67
N LYS A 29 19.14 35.77 21.16
CA LYS A 29 20.45 35.15 21.40
C LYS A 29 21.60 36.00 20.88
N HIS A 30 21.49 36.55 19.67
CA HIS A 30 22.50 37.44 19.11
C HIS A 30 22.65 38.73 19.92
N TRP A 31 21.54 39.32 20.35
CA TRP A 31 21.56 40.52 21.21
C TRP A 31 22.24 40.23 22.56
N LEU A 32 21.93 39.10 23.20
CA LEU A 32 22.59 38.70 24.44
C LEU A 32 24.10 38.46 24.29
N ALA A 33 24.54 38.03 23.11
CA ALA A 33 25.96 37.83 22.82
C ALA A 33 26.72 39.13 22.51
N SER A 34 26.02 40.23 22.21
CA SER A 34 26.65 41.48 21.77
C SER A 34 27.18 42.35 22.91
N GLY A 35 27.00 41.98 24.18
CA GLY A 35 27.43 42.80 25.30
C GLY A 35 27.10 42.27 26.69
N THR A 36 27.04 43.18 27.66
CA THR A 36 26.68 42.92 29.06
C THR A 36 25.69 44.00 29.54
N ASN A 37 25.00 43.77 30.67
CA ASN A 37 23.96 44.66 31.23
C ASN A 37 22.68 44.77 30.38
N HIS A 38 22.32 43.69 29.69
CA HIS A 38 21.05 43.55 28.99
C HIS A 38 19.86 43.64 29.95
N MET A 39 18.85 44.43 29.61
CA MET A 39 17.62 44.60 30.39
C MET A 39 16.40 44.30 29.52
N GLY A 40 15.47 43.48 30.02
CA GLY A 40 14.21 43.14 29.36
C GLY A 40 13.02 43.31 30.29
N ARG A 41 11.82 43.51 29.73
CA ARG A 41 10.56 43.60 30.48
C ARG A 41 9.50 42.78 29.78
N ILE A 42 8.88 41.87 30.52
CA ILE A 42 7.63 41.19 30.12
C ILE A 42 6.47 42.11 30.52
N GLN A 43 5.62 42.47 29.57
CA GLN A 43 4.41 43.27 29.83
C GLN A 43 3.24 42.35 30.20
N GLY A 44 2.15 42.91 30.73
CA GLY A 44 0.91 42.16 30.95
C GLY A 44 0.26 41.73 29.62
N THR A 45 -0.70 40.83 29.70
CA THR A 45 -1.40 40.28 28.53
C THR A 45 -2.07 41.39 27.70
N ALA A 46 -1.83 41.37 26.39
CA ALA A 46 -2.51 42.21 25.42
C ALA A 46 -3.21 41.31 24.40
N VAL A 47 -4.47 41.62 24.09
CA VAL A 47 -5.22 40.93 23.03
C VAL A 47 -5.00 41.68 21.71
N SER A 48 -4.54 40.98 20.68
CA SER A 48 -4.42 41.54 19.33
C SER A 48 -5.48 40.93 18.43
N THR A 49 -6.28 41.77 17.78
CA THR A 49 -7.24 41.35 16.75
C THR A 49 -6.63 41.34 15.34
N THR A 50 -5.33 41.63 15.22
CA THR A 50 -4.63 41.72 13.93
C THR A 50 -3.65 40.57 13.71
N ALA A 51 -3.57 39.62 14.64
CA ALA A 51 -2.75 38.42 14.46
C ALA A 51 -3.30 37.57 13.29
N PRO A 52 -2.44 36.92 12.48
CA PRO A 52 -2.91 36.02 11.43
C PRO A 52 -3.69 34.87 12.07
N GLY A 53 -4.99 34.83 11.82
CA GLY A 53 -5.84 33.67 12.10
C GLY A 53 -5.77 32.64 10.97
N ASP A 54 -6.59 31.59 11.05
CA ASP A 54 -6.74 30.57 10.00
C ASP A 54 -5.45 29.78 9.68
N SER A 55 -4.55 29.70 10.66
CA SER A 55 -3.43 28.76 10.69
C SER A 55 -3.77 27.54 11.54
N VAL A 56 -3.45 26.35 11.03
CA VAL A 56 -3.62 25.12 11.77
C VAL A 56 -2.58 25.05 12.89
N ALA A 57 -3.00 24.68 14.10
CA ALA A 57 -2.10 24.59 15.24
C ALA A 57 -1.07 23.45 15.05
N SER A 58 0.17 23.66 15.50
CA SER A 58 1.24 22.64 15.43
C SER A 58 0.90 21.36 16.22
N PHE A 59 0.16 21.48 17.32
CA PHE A 59 -0.28 20.33 18.12
C PHE A 59 -1.47 19.57 17.50
N SER A 60 -2.12 20.11 16.46
CA SER A 60 -3.30 19.46 15.90
C SER A 60 -2.86 18.21 15.13
N SER A 61 -3.53 17.09 15.38
CA SER A 61 -3.25 15.85 14.65
C SER A 61 -3.54 16.02 13.15
N ARG A 62 -2.79 15.29 12.34
CA ARG A 62 -2.88 15.28 10.87
C ARG A 62 -3.38 13.93 10.38
N GLY A 63 -4.00 13.93 9.20
CA GLY A 63 -4.16 12.72 8.41
C GLY A 63 -2.83 12.24 7.81
N PRO A 64 -2.84 11.17 7.00
CA PRO A 64 -4.00 10.33 6.67
C PRO A 64 -4.50 9.51 7.85
N ASN A 65 -5.74 9.00 7.75
CA ASN A 65 -6.15 7.87 8.58
C ASN A 65 -5.42 6.61 8.08
N THR A 66 -4.56 6.03 8.90
CA THR A 66 -3.74 4.86 8.52
C THR A 66 -4.46 3.53 8.67
N MET A 67 -5.66 3.50 9.26
CA MET A 67 -6.41 2.26 9.48
C MET A 67 -7.42 1.97 8.37
N PHE A 68 -7.96 3.01 7.72
CA PHE A 68 -8.96 2.87 6.67
C PHE A 68 -9.13 4.16 5.85
N ASP A 69 -9.62 4.00 4.63
CA ASP A 69 -9.78 5.07 3.64
C ASP A 69 -11.00 5.98 3.89
N VAL A 70 -10.92 6.72 4.98
CA VAL A 70 -11.80 7.85 5.29
C VAL A 70 -10.93 9.02 5.72
N LEU A 71 -11.03 10.12 4.96
CA LEU A 71 -10.24 11.34 5.18
C LEU A 71 -10.44 11.88 6.59
N LYS A 72 -9.32 12.19 7.27
CA LYS A 72 -9.30 12.88 8.56
C LYS A 72 -8.25 13.99 8.60
N PRO A 73 -8.49 15.07 9.37
CA PRO A 73 -9.72 15.38 10.11
C PRO A 73 -10.91 15.69 9.18
N ASP A 74 -12.14 15.74 9.69
CA ASP A 74 -13.32 16.06 8.86
C ASP A 74 -13.38 17.56 8.52
N LEU A 75 -13.15 18.40 9.53
CA LEU A 75 -13.23 19.86 9.46
C LEU A 75 -12.39 20.47 10.59
N SER A 76 -12.11 21.76 10.49
CA SER A 76 -11.40 22.53 11.51
C SER A 76 -12.30 23.57 12.18
N ALA A 77 -11.96 23.94 13.42
CA ALA A 77 -12.67 24.94 14.20
C ALA A 77 -11.69 25.68 15.14
N PRO A 78 -12.05 26.87 15.66
CA PRO A 78 -11.18 27.62 16.56
C PRO A 78 -10.83 26.82 17.83
N GLY A 79 -9.54 26.60 18.06
CA GLY A 79 -9.04 25.83 19.20
C GLY A 79 -7.76 26.38 19.83
N VAL A 80 -7.28 27.55 19.40
CA VAL A 80 -6.09 28.21 19.97
C VAL A 80 -6.55 29.45 20.73
N ASP A 81 -6.01 29.62 21.93
CA ASP A 81 -6.25 30.76 22.81
C ASP A 81 -7.74 31.05 23.07
N ILE A 82 -8.49 29.98 23.33
CA ILE A 82 -9.93 30.04 23.59
C ILE A 82 -10.18 30.45 25.03
N ILE A 83 -10.93 31.54 25.22
CA ILE A 83 -11.42 31.99 26.52
C ILE A 83 -12.68 31.20 26.89
N ALA A 84 -12.64 30.48 28.00
CA ALA A 84 -13.78 29.72 28.51
C ALA A 84 -13.80 29.67 30.06
N PRO A 85 -14.96 29.37 30.68
CA PRO A 85 -15.02 29.14 32.12
C PRO A 85 -14.11 27.98 32.56
N ILE A 86 -13.41 28.14 33.68
CA ILE A 86 -12.57 27.11 34.30
C ILE A 86 -12.99 26.83 35.75
N HIS A 87 -12.55 25.69 36.28
CA HIS A 87 -12.94 25.25 37.63
C HIS A 87 -12.37 26.15 38.72
N THR A 88 -13.25 26.75 39.52
CA THR A 88 -12.90 27.48 40.74
C THR A 88 -12.83 26.55 41.94
N THR A 89 -11.75 26.60 42.72
CA THR A 89 -11.56 25.77 43.92
C THR A 89 -12.40 26.21 45.13
N SER A 90 -13.19 27.27 45.03
CA SER A 90 -14.07 27.78 46.09
C SER A 90 -15.46 28.14 45.55
N PRO A 91 -16.56 27.62 46.13
CA PRO A 91 -17.93 28.00 45.76
C PRO A 91 -18.27 29.49 45.98
N ALA A 92 -17.41 30.23 46.69
CA ALA A 92 -17.55 31.65 46.97
C ALA A 92 -16.64 32.55 46.09
N ALA A 93 -15.86 31.97 45.17
CA ALA A 93 -15.07 32.72 44.22
C ALA A 93 -15.91 33.16 43.00
N ASP A 94 -15.56 34.29 42.40
CA ASP A 94 -16.14 34.73 41.14
C ASP A 94 -15.87 33.69 40.03
N ALA A 95 -16.75 33.62 39.04
CA ALA A 95 -16.56 32.75 37.88
C ALA A 95 -15.22 33.07 37.19
N GLU A 96 -14.32 32.10 37.17
CA GLU A 96 -12.99 32.24 36.60
C GLU A 96 -13.00 31.85 35.11
N PHE A 97 -12.34 32.67 34.29
CA PHE A 97 -12.13 32.40 32.88
C PHE A 97 -10.65 32.11 32.64
N GLY A 98 -10.38 31.05 31.89
CA GLY A 98 -9.05 30.66 31.46
C GLY A 98 -8.90 30.80 29.95
N ILE A 99 -7.65 30.90 29.49
CA ILE A 99 -7.28 30.82 28.08
C ILE A 99 -6.61 29.46 27.88
N LEU A 100 -7.20 28.61 27.05
CA LEU A 100 -6.67 27.27 26.75
C LEU A 100 -6.60 27.03 25.24
N SER A 101 -5.63 26.20 24.86
CA SER A 101 -5.42 25.75 23.49
C SER A 101 -5.54 24.23 23.40
N GLY A 102 -6.19 23.73 22.36
CA GLY A 102 -6.33 22.30 22.10
C GLY A 102 -7.43 21.99 21.07
N THR A 103 -7.33 20.84 20.43
CA THR A 103 -8.45 20.28 19.66
C THR A 103 -9.67 19.98 20.55
N SER A 104 -9.43 19.75 21.86
CA SER A 104 -10.46 19.74 22.91
C SER A 104 -11.26 21.04 23.01
N MET A 105 -10.71 22.18 22.58
CA MET A 105 -11.40 23.47 22.53
C MET A 105 -12.03 23.73 21.15
N ALA A 106 -11.50 23.13 20.07
CA ALA A 106 -12.12 23.14 18.75
C ALA A 106 -13.40 22.29 18.67
N SER A 107 -13.39 21.10 19.28
CA SER A 107 -14.52 20.17 19.31
C SER A 107 -15.84 20.80 19.80
N PRO A 108 -15.90 21.52 20.95
CA PRO A 108 -17.14 22.15 21.41
C PRO A 108 -17.64 23.28 20.50
N HIS A 109 -16.75 23.97 19.76
CA HIS A 109 -17.19 24.93 18.74
C HIS A 109 -17.92 24.23 17.59
N ALA A 110 -17.37 23.11 17.09
CA ALA A 110 -18.04 22.31 16.05
C ALA A 110 -19.36 21.70 16.56
N ALA A 111 -19.40 21.19 17.81
CA ALA A 111 -20.61 20.66 18.40
C ALA A 111 -21.71 21.73 18.58
N GLY A 112 -21.34 22.92 19.06
CA GLY A 112 -22.26 24.05 19.16
C GLY A 112 -22.78 24.51 17.80
N ALA A 113 -21.91 24.51 16.79
CA ALA A 113 -22.31 24.81 15.41
C ALA A 113 -23.32 23.77 14.88
N ALA A 114 -23.04 22.48 15.05
CA ALA A 114 -23.95 21.40 14.66
C ALA A 114 -25.32 21.51 15.34
N ALA A 115 -25.34 21.88 16.63
CA ALA A 115 -26.58 22.11 17.37
C ALA A 115 -27.42 23.27 16.80
N LEU A 116 -26.77 24.36 16.38
CA LEU A 116 -27.45 25.49 15.72
C LEU A 116 -28.00 25.11 14.34
N VAL A 117 -27.23 24.36 13.55
CA VAL A 117 -27.71 23.81 12.27
C VAL A 117 -28.92 22.91 12.50
N LYS A 118 -28.89 22.02 13.51
CA LYS A 118 -30.05 21.18 13.89
C LYS A 118 -31.26 22.01 14.31
N ALA A 119 -31.06 23.11 15.02
CA ALA A 119 -32.16 23.98 15.45
C ALA A 119 -32.85 24.66 14.25
N ILE A 120 -32.09 25.02 13.22
CA ILE A 120 -32.60 25.61 11.98
C ILE A 120 -33.22 24.54 11.07
N HIS A 121 -32.63 23.33 11.05
CA HIS A 121 -33.07 22.19 10.25
C HIS A 121 -33.43 20.98 11.15
N PRO A 122 -34.58 21.01 11.86
CA PRO A 122 -34.92 20.00 12.87
C PRO A 122 -35.04 18.57 12.34
N THR A 123 -35.28 18.40 11.04
CA THR A 123 -35.45 17.08 10.41
C THR A 123 -34.14 16.49 9.88
N TRP A 124 -33.06 17.27 9.78
CA TRP A 124 -31.80 16.76 9.24
C TRP A 124 -31.19 15.70 10.15
N THR A 125 -30.62 14.66 9.54
CA THR A 125 -29.88 13.62 10.25
C THR A 125 -28.53 14.16 10.75
N PRO A 126 -27.83 13.44 11.65
CA PRO A 126 -26.47 13.80 12.06
C PRO A 126 -25.49 13.91 10.87
N ASP A 127 -25.56 12.98 9.90
CA ASP A 127 -24.69 13.02 8.72
C ASP A 127 -25.07 14.13 7.73
N GLU A 128 -26.36 14.48 7.61
CA GLU A 128 -26.75 15.65 6.83
C GLU A 128 -26.20 16.95 7.42
N ILE A 129 -26.22 17.09 8.76
CA ILE A 129 -25.63 18.24 9.46
C ILE A 129 -24.11 18.28 9.28
N ARG A 130 -23.44 17.13 9.46
CA ARG A 130 -22.00 16.99 9.20
C ARG A 130 -21.68 17.37 7.76
N SER A 131 -22.48 16.90 6.80
CA SER A 131 -22.29 17.16 5.38
C SER A 131 -22.44 18.64 5.04
N ALA A 132 -23.45 19.31 5.58
CA ALA A 132 -23.63 20.74 5.40
C ALA A 132 -22.44 21.52 5.96
N MET A 133 -21.99 21.20 7.18
CA MET A 133 -20.86 21.88 7.80
C MET A 133 -19.54 21.68 7.06
N MET A 134 -19.30 20.47 6.52
CA MET A 134 -18.10 20.16 5.76
C MET A 134 -18.15 20.78 4.36
N MET A 135 -19.25 20.63 3.64
CA MET A 135 -19.32 21.08 2.25
C MET A 135 -19.37 22.60 2.10
N THR A 136 -19.76 23.35 3.13
CA THR A 136 -19.83 24.82 3.08
C THR A 136 -18.73 25.51 3.88
N SER A 137 -17.75 24.76 4.38
CA SER A 137 -16.69 25.32 5.23
C SER A 137 -15.86 26.36 4.50
N HIS A 138 -15.25 27.27 5.26
CA HIS A 138 -14.33 28.25 4.72
C HIS A 138 -12.99 27.58 4.37
N THR A 139 -12.53 27.72 3.12
CA THR A 139 -11.29 27.10 2.61
C THR A 139 -10.21 28.12 2.24
N SER A 140 -10.56 29.41 2.12
CA SER A 140 -9.64 30.42 1.63
C SER A 140 -8.58 30.79 2.68
N ASN A 141 -7.33 30.93 2.25
CA ASN A 141 -6.21 31.37 3.09
C ASN A 141 -6.00 30.53 4.37
N LEU A 142 -6.42 29.26 4.39
CA LEU A 142 -6.05 28.34 5.46
C LEU A 142 -4.60 27.91 5.30
N LYS A 143 -3.84 27.93 6.39
CA LYS A 143 -2.39 27.69 6.35
C LYS A 143 -1.98 26.64 7.35
N LYS A 144 -0.83 25.99 7.11
CA LYS A 144 -0.17 25.14 8.08
C LYS A 144 0.34 25.96 9.28
N GLU A 145 0.93 25.28 10.25
CA GLU A 145 1.44 25.86 11.50
C GLU A 145 2.53 26.92 11.32
N ASP A 146 3.20 26.94 10.16
CA ASP A 146 4.21 27.95 9.81
C ASP A 146 3.61 29.34 9.51
N GLY A 147 2.27 29.44 9.34
CA GLY A 147 1.58 30.68 9.02
C GLY A 147 1.75 31.17 7.58
N THR A 148 2.37 30.36 6.70
CA THR A 148 2.69 30.72 5.31
C THR A 148 2.31 29.67 4.29
N THR A 149 2.53 28.39 4.57
CA THR A 149 2.24 27.29 3.65
C THR A 149 0.74 27.02 3.61
N PRO A 150 0.11 26.89 2.43
CA PRO A 150 -1.30 26.49 2.35
C PRO A 150 -1.55 25.15 3.04
N ALA A 151 -2.63 25.08 3.83
CA ALA A 151 -3.07 23.83 4.45
C ALA A 151 -3.75 22.92 3.42
N ASP A 152 -3.44 21.63 3.47
CA ASP A 152 -4.10 20.59 2.69
C ASP A 152 -5.19 19.87 3.50
N ALA A 153 -5.86 18.90 2.88
CA ALA A 153 -6.99 18.22 3.49
C ALA A 153 -6.62 17.36 4.72
N PHE A 154 -5.36 16.94 4.86
CA PHE A 154 -4.90 16.25 6.08
C PHE A 154 -4.60 17.21 7.23
N ASP A 155 -4.44 18.51 6.95
CA ASP A 155 -4.31 19.54 7.98
C ASP A 155 -5.67 19.99 8.53
N ASN A 156 -6.65 20.24 7.64
CA ASN A 156 -7.89 20.95 8.00
C ASN A 156 -9.20 20.28 7.52
N GLY A 157 -9.12 19.11 6.91
CA GLY A 157 -10.28 18.39 6.39
C GLY A 157 -10.93 19.12 5.21
N ALA A 158 -12.24 19.34 5.31
CA ALA A 158 -12.96 20.16 4.34
C ALA A 158 -12.69 21.67 4.51
N GLY A 159 -12.10 22.12 5.62
CA GLY A 159 -11.84 23.52 5.93
C GLY A 159 -12.40 23.95 7.28
N ARG A 160 -12.44 25.27 7.55
CA ARG A 160 -12.93 25.82 8.84
C ARG A 160 -14.45 25.95 8.85
N VAL A 161 -15.10 25.48 9.90
CA VAL A 161 -16.57 25.63 10.07
C VAL A 161 -17.03 27.08 9.86
N ASP A 162 -18.08 27.25 9.06
CA ASP A 162 -18.77 28.52 8.85
C ASP A 162 -20.28 28.32 8.97
N LEU A 163 -20.85 28.84 10.06
CA LEU A 163 -22.28 28.73 10.36
C LEU A 163 -23.16 29.55 9.42
N THR A 164 -22.62 30.64 8.85
CA THR A 164 -23.38 31.52 7.97
C THR A 164 -23.74 30.80 6.67
N THR A 165 -22.87 29.89 6.22
CA THR A 165 -23.06 29.10 5.00
C THR A 165 -23.64 27.71 5.28
N ALA A 166 -23.27 27.04 6.38
CA ALA A 166 -23.73 25.68 6.69
C ALA A 166 -25.26 25.57 6.84
N THR A 167 -25.89 26.61 7.37
CA THR A 167 -27.35 26.68 7.53
C THR A 167 -28.09 26.87 6.20
N GLN A 168 -27.37 27.18 5.12
CA GLN A 168 -27.91 27.44 3.79
C GLN A 168 -27.44 26.39 2.75
N ALA A 169 -26.90 25.25 3.18
CA ALA A 169 -26.43 24.20 2.28
C ALA A 169 -27.57 23.70 1.39
N GLY A 170 -27.46 23.93 0.08
CA GLY A 170 -28.49 23.56 -0.91
C GLY A 170 -28.52 22.07 -1.27
N LEU A 171 -27.46 21.34 -0.94
CA LEU A 171 -27.37 19.89 -0.99
C LEU A 171 -26.79 19.36 0.31
N VAL A 172 -27.21 18.16 0.69
CA VAL A 172 -26.64 17.39 1.80
C VAL A 172 -26.38 15.95 1.37
N LEU A 173 -25.44 15.29 2.03
CA LEU A 173 -25.25 13.85 1.93
C LEU A 173 -25.79 13.25 3.23
N ASP A 174 -26.57 12.18 3.10
CA ASP A 174 -27.04 11.40 4.25
C ASP A 174 -26.32 10.07 4.28
N GLU A 175 -26.09 9.57 5.50
CA GLU A 175 -25.55 8.25 5.73
C GLU A 175 -26.27 7.58 6.91
N THR A 176 -26.43 6.27 6.83
CA THR A 176 -27.16 5.49 7.82
C THR A 176 -26.22 4.70 8.70
N ARG A 177 -26.67 4.43 9.94
CA ARG A 177 -25.95 3.53 10.84
C ARG A 177 -25.72 2.14 10.20
N ALA A 178 -26.70 1.61 9.49
CA ALA A 178 -26.60 0.31 8.85
C ALA A 178 -25.48 0.27 7.80
N ASN A 179 -25.31 1.34 7.03
CA ASN A 179 -24.23 1.44 6.06
C ASN A 179 -22.86 1.61 6.74
N TYR A 180 -22.76 2.37 7.85
CA TYR A 180 -21.53 2.40 8.66
C TYR A 180 -21.16 1.01 9.21
N ASP A 181 -22.14 0.24 9.67
CA ASP A 181 -21.91 -1.13 10.11
C ASP A 181 -21.51 -2.02 8.92
N ALA A 182 -22.12 -1.84 7.75
CA ALA A 182 -21.81 -2.60 6.53
C ALA A 182 -20.47 -2.21 5.88
N SER A 183 -20.02 -0.96 6.07
CA SER A 183 -18.74 -0.46 5.56
C SER A 183 -17.58 -0.70 6.52
N ASN A 184 -17.81 -1.39 7.63
CA ASN A 184 -16.80 -1.61 8.64
C ASN A 184 -15.71 -2.55 8.07
N PRO A 185 -14.44 -2.10 7.98
CA PRO A 185 -13.37 -2.90 7.39
C PRO A 185 -13.05 -4.13 8.25
N PHE A 186 -13.29 -4.05 9.57
CA PHE A 186 -13.17 -5.19 10.47
C PHE A 186 -14.23 -6.28 10.22
N THR A 187 -15.26 -5.95 9.42
CA THR A 187 -16.27 -6.88 8.92
C THR A 187 -16.27 -7.00 7.38
N GLY A 188 -15.19 -6.66 6.69
CA GLY A 188 -15.03 -6.83 5.24
C GLY A 188 -15.80 -5.80 4.40
N GLY A 189 -16.31 -4.76 5.06
CA GLY A 189 -16.93 -3.61 4.41
C GLY A 189 -15.89 -2.64 3.89
N GLU A 190 -16.29 -1.84 2.90
CA GLU A 190 -15.40 -0.87 2.25
C GLU A 190 -15.75 0.56 2.68
N PRO A 191 -14.98 1.21 3.58
CA PRO A 191 -15.27 2.56 4.07
C PRO A 191 -15.38 3.62 2.96
N GLN A 192 -14.70 3.41 1.82
CA GLN A 192 -14.76 4.28 0.66
C GLN A 192 -16.18 4.41 0.06
N THR A 193 -17.03 3.40 0.29
CA THR A 193 -18.43 3.36 -0.18
C THR A 193 -19.36 4.26 0.63
N LEU A 194 -18.93 4.72 1.80
CA LEU A 194 -19.72 5.63 2.63
C LEU A 194 -20.04 6.93 1.89
N ASN A 195 -21.27 7.37 2.05
CA ASN A 195 -21.78 8.62 1.47
C ASN A 195 -21.39 9.84 2.32
N VAL A 196 -20.11 9.94 2.68
CA VAL A 196 -19.55 11.05 3.47
C VAL A 196 -18.90 12.10 2.56
N PRO A 197 -18.90 13.39 2.95
CA PRO A 197 -18.44 14.51 2.13
C PRO A 197 -16.91 14.65 2.08
N SER A 198 -16.20 13.55 1.86
CA SER A 198 -14.75 13.50 1.65
C SER A 198 -14.37 12.23 0.87
N LEU A 199 -13.33 12.30 0.05
CA LEU A 199 -12.82 11.16 -0.72
C LEU A 199 -11.38 10.88 -0.32
N MET A 200 -11.09 9.63 0.04
CA MET A 200 -9.73 9.17 0.30
C MET A 200 -9.50 7.78 -0.32
N ASN A 201 -8.30 7.54 -0.83
CA ASN A 201 -7.82 6.22 -1.21
C ASN A 201 -6.29 6.17 -1.01
N SER A 202 -5.81 5.31 -0.13
CA SER A 202 -4.39 5.19 0.23
C SER A 202 -3.59 4.27 -0.69
N SER A 203 -4.21 3.69 -1.71
CA SER A 203 -3.59 2.68 -2.58
C SER A 203 -4.15 2.76 -4.00
N CYS A 204 -4.17 3.96 -4.56
CA CYS A 204 -4.68 4.19 -5.90
C CYS A 204 -3.60 3.86 -6.92
N PHE A 205 -3.84 2.81 -7.71
CA PHE A 205 -2.88 2.38 -8.72
C PHE A 205 -2.96 3.28 -9.97
N GLN A 206 -3.99 3.14 -10.80
CA GLN A 206 -4.21 3.96 -11.99
C GLN A 206 -5.41 4.89 -11.81
N THR A 207 -6.56 4.29 -11.56
CA THR A 207 -7.81 5.01 -11.33
C THR A 207 -8.49 4.45 -10.10
N CYS A 208 -8.85 5.32 -9.18
CA CYS A 208 -9.72 5.01 -8.05
C CYS A 208 -11.05 5.73 -8.24
N THR A 209 -12.12 5.13 -7.75
CA THR A 209 -13.48 5.65 -7.97
C THR A 209 -14.28 5.66 -6.69
N TRP A 210 -15.16 6.64 -6.59
CA TRP A 210 -16.13 6.78 -5.51
C TRP A 210 -17.49 7.10 -6.09
N THR A 211 -18.51 6.90 -5.27
CA THR A 211 -19.87 7.33 -5.54
C THR A 211 -20.36 8.20 -4.40
N ARG A 212 -21.00 9.33 -4.70
CA ARG A 212 -21.64 10.21 -3.72
C ARG A 212 -23.07 10.52 -4.14
N THR A 213 -24.01 10.35 -3.22
CA THR A 213 -25.42 10.65 -3.43
C THR A 213 -25.81 11.89 -2.64
N VAL A 214 -26.10 12.96 -3.35
CA VAL A 214 -26.54 14.24 -2.79
C VAL A 214 -28.08 14.32 -2.80
N ARG A 215 -28.67 14.98 -1.80
CA ARG A 215 -30.11 15.26 -1.70
C ARG A 215 -30.33 16.78 -1.68
N SER A 216 -31.30 17.26 -2.45
CA SER A 216 -31.71 18.67 -2.44
C SER A 216 -32.41 19.04 -1.14
N THR A 217 -32.01 20.17 -0.55
CA THR A 217 -32.64 20.80 0.62
C THR A 217 -33.51 22.00 0.23
N LEU A 218 -33.53 22.36 -1.06
CA LEU A 218 -34.21 23.55 -1.57
C LEU A 218 -35.71 23.29 -1.78
N ASP A 219 -36.51 24.33 -1.60
CA ASP A 219 -37.96 24.31 -1.83
C ASP A 219 -38.34 24.52 -3.32
N VAL A 220 -37.34 24.76 -4.18
CA VAL A 220 -37.50 24.95 -5.62
C VAL A 220 -36.53 24.08 -6.39
N ALA A 221 -36.84 23.82 -7.67
CA ALA A 221 -35.92 23.13 -8.55
C ALA A 221 -34.66 23.97 -8.78
N ALA A 222 -33.48 23.33 -8.73
CA ALA A 222 -32.20 23.96 -8.99
C ALA A 222 -31.33 23.07 -9.90
N GLU A 223 -30.65 23.71 -10.84
CA GLU A 223 -29.62 23.09 -11.67
C GLU A 223 -28.26 23.24 -10.99
N TRP A 224 -27.53 22.14 -10.87
CA TRP A 224 -26.23 22.06 -10.25
C TRP A 224 -25.18 21.69 -11.29
N THR A 225 -24.04 22.36 -11.24
CA THR A 225 -22.84 22.04 -12.00
C THR A 225 -21.78 21.48 -11.06
N VAL A 226 -21.14 20.39 -11.47
CA VAL A 226 -20.04 19.74 -10.76
C VAL A 226 -18.75 20.00 -11.53
N THR A 227 -17.76 20.55 -10.84
CA THR A 227 -16.40 20.77 -11.36
C THR A 227 -15.39 20.17 -10.42
N ALA A 228 -14.18 19.89 -10.91
CA ALA A 228 -13.09 19.42 -10.08
C ALA A 228 -11.89 20.36 -10.18
N VAL A 229 -11.19 20.52 -9.06
CA VAL A 229 -9.91 21.23 -8.96
C VAL A 229 -8.92 20.26 -8.34
N SER A 230 -7.78 20.04 -8.98
CA SER A 230 -6.79 19.07 -8.52
C SER A 230 -5.37 19.63 -8.62
N ALA A 231 -4.46 19.06 -7.83
CA ALA A 231 -3.03 19.28 -7.98
C ALA A 231 -2.54 18.84 -9.37
N THR A 232 -1.42 19.41 -9.82
CA THR A 232 -0.78 19.05 -11.09
C THR A 232 -0.54 17.54 -11.17
N GLY A 233 -0.97 16.91 -12.27
CA GLY A 233 -0.78 15.47 -12.51
C GLY A 233 -1.91 14.58 -11.99
N LEU A 234 -2.77 15.08 -11.08
CA LEU A 234 -4.00 14.40 -10.68
C LEU A 234 -5.15 14.85 -11.60
N GLN A 235 -5.81 13.91 -12.27
CA GLN A 235 -7.04 14.20 -13.02
C GLN A 235 -8.24 13.70 -12.24
N LEU A 236 -9.18 14.61 -11.96
CA LEU A 236 -10.44 14.30 -11.29
C LEU A 236 -11.60 14.48 -12.27
N ASP A 237 -12.40 13.43 -12.44
CA ASP A 237 -13.57 13.43 -13.32
C ASP A 237 -14.84 13.11 -12.53
N THR A 238 -15.97 13.67 -12.99
CA THR A 238 -17.29 13.46 -12.35
C THR A 238 -18.36 13.17 -13.41
N THR A 239 -19.27 12.24 -13.10
CA THR A 239 -20.40 11.89 -13.97
C THR A 239 -21.67 11.67 -13.15
N PRO A 240 -22.79 12.38 -13.44
CA PRO A 240 -22.89 13.48 -14.40
C PRO A 240 -22.20 14.75 -13.87
N ASN A 241 -21.76 15.62 -14.79
CA ASN A 241 -21.17 16.93 -14.45
C ASN A 241 -22.23 18.04 -14.27
N THR A 242 -23.48 17.77 -14.64
CA THR A 242 -24.62 18.67 -14.47
C THR A 242 -25.88 17.87 -14.20
N PHE A 243 -26.76 18.38 -13.34
CA PHE A 243 -28.05 17.76 -13.05
C PHE A 243 -29.05 18.76 -12.46
N THR A 244 -30.34 18.49 -12.61
CA THR A 244 -31.41 19.27 -11.98
C THR A 244 -32.09 18.44 -10.89
N LEU A 245 -32.22 19.01 -9.70
CA LEU A 245 -32.96 18.39 -8.60
C LEU A 245 -34.18 19.23 -8.24
N THR A 246 -35.31 18.56 -8.10
CA THR A 246 -36.52 19.11 -7.47
C THR A 246 -36.43 18.94 -5.93
N PRO A 247 -37.30 19.60 -5.14
CA PRO A 247 -37.24 19.54 -3.68
C PRO A 247 -37.20 18.11 -3.13
N GLY A 248 -36.22 17.81 -2.27
CA GLY A 248 -36.04 16.50 -1.64
C GLY A 248 -35.51 15.38 -2.55
N GLN A 249 -35.33 15.62 -3.85
CA GLN A 249 -34.81 14.64 -4.79
C GLN A 249 -33.29 14.41 -4.56
N SER A 250 -32.83 13.20 -4.87
CA SER A 250 -31.41 12.83 -4.81
C SER A 250 -30.79 12.59 -6.18
N GLN A 251 -29.48 12.83 -6.29
CA GLN A 251 -28.65 12.51 -7.44
C GLN A 251 -27.40 11.78 -6.98
N THR A 252 -27.04 10.71 -7.68
CA THR A 252 -25.78 10.00 -7.50
C THR A 252 -24.74 10.51 -8.51
N ILE A 253 -23.54 10.81 -8.02
CA ILE A 253 -22.39 11.31 -8.76
C ILE A 253 -21.29 10.26 -8.65
N GLN A 254 -20.83 9.73 -9.77
CA GLN A 254 -19.63 8.93 -9.86
C GLN A 254 -18.43 9.88 -9.98
N ILE A 255 -17.39 9.62 -9.20
CA ILE A 255 -16.18 10.44 -9.14
C ILE A 255 -14.99 9.50 -9.37
N SER A 256 -14.07 9.86 -10.26
CA SER A 256 -12.85 9.11 -10.50
C SER A 256 -11.62 10.00 -10.36
N ALA A 257 -10.56 9.43 -9.80
CA ALA A 257 -9.24 10.04 -9.73
C ALA A 257 -8.26 9.19 -10.54
N ASP A 258 -7.68 9.79 -11.59
CA ASP A 258 -6.58 9.24 -12.36
C ASP A 258 -5.26 9.84 -11.84
N VAL A 259 -4.39 8.95 -11.34
CA VAL A 259 -3.08 9.30 -10.76
C VAL A 259 -1.91 8.95 -11.68
N THR A 260 -2.18 8.55 -12.94
CA THR A 260 -1.15 8.11 -13.88
C THR A 260 -0.11 9.20 -14.16
N GLN A 261 -0.52 10.47 -14.16
CA GLN A 261 0.39 11.62 -14.34
C GLN A 261 0.81 12.31 -13.04
N PHE A 262 0.38 11.80 -11.88
CA PHE A 262 0.69 12.39 -10.58
C PHE A 262 1.99 11.84 -10.00
N PHE A 263 2.75 12.72 -9.33
CA PHE A 263 3.96 12.38 -8.60
C PHE A 263 4.19 13.32 -7.41
N SER A 264 4.50 12.73 -6.26
CA SER A 264 5.04 13.42 -5.08
C SER A 264 5.91 12.44 -4.27
N ASP A 265 6.84 12.98 -3.47
CA ASP A 265 7.75 12.15 -2.66
C ASP A 265 7.01 11.32 -1.58
N ASP A 266 5.84 11.78 -1.13
CA ASP A 266 4.99 11.10 -0.15
C ASP A 266 3.82 10.32 -0.78
N GLY A 267 3.70 10.36 -2.12
CA GLY A 267 2.65 9.72 -2.91
C GLY A 267 1.27 10.39 -2.85
N TRP A 268 1.03 11.40 -2.00
CA TRP A 268 -0.30 11.99 -1.78
C TRP A 268 -0.63 13.15 -2.73
N ALA A 269 -1.70 12.98 -3.50
CA ALA A 269 -2.33 14.01 -4.31
C ALA A 269 -3.57 14.58 -3.62
N PHE A 270 -3.77 15.90 -3.73
CA PHE A 270 -4.96 16.56 -3.19
C PHE A 270 -5.78 17.22 -4.30
N GLY A 271 -7.10 17.24 -4.09
CA GLY A 271 -8.04 17.93 -4.96
C GLY A 271 -9.35 18.21 -4.25
N THR A 272 -10.32 18.71 -5.02
CA THR A 272 -11.61 19.14 -4.52
C THR A 272 -12.66 19.02 -5.62
N ILE A 273 -13.77 18.36 -5.32
CA ILE A 273 -14.97 18.42 -6.15
C ILE A 273 -15.81 19.60 -5.68
N GLN A 274 -16.25 20.45 -6.60
CA GLN A 274 -17.05 21.64 -6.33
C GLN A 274 -18.44 21.46 -6.95
N LEU A 275 -19.48 21.80 -6.19
CA LEU A 275 -20.86 21.82 -6.68
C LEU A 275 -21.40 23.25 -6.55
N ALA A 276 -21.88 23.80 -7.66
CA ALA A 276 -22.38 25.16 -7.70
C ALA A 276 -23.76 25.23 -8.36
N SER A 277 -24.61 26.12 -7.84
CA SER A 277 -25.90 26.48 -8.43
C SER A 277 -26.10 27.99 -8.29
N THR A 278 -26.81 28.58 -9.25
CA THR A 278 -27.01 30.04 -9.27
C THR A 278 -27.78 30.50 -8.03
N GLY A 279 -27.20 31.44 -7.27
CA GLY A 279 -27.80 31.98 -6.06
C GLY A 279 -27.72 31.07 -4.83
N GLN A 280 -26.99 29.96 -4.90
CA GLN A 280 -26.75 29.06 -3.78
C GLN A 280 -25.32 29.21 -3.24
N VAL A 281 -25.11 28.81 -1.98
CA VAL A 281 -23.78 28.65 -1.39
C VAL A 281 -23.01 27.58 -2.20
N PRO A 282 -21.80 27.87 -2.72
CA PRO A 282 -20.96 26.85 -3.34
C PRO A 282 -20.58 25.77 -2.34
N LEU A 283 -20.60 24.53 -2.80
CA LEU A 283 -20.28 23.36 -1.99
C LEU A 283 -18.97 22.73 -2.46
N HIS A 284 -18.22 22.09 -1.56
CA HIS A 284 -17.01 21.37 -1.93
C HIS A 284 -16.82 20.06 -1.16
N ILE A 285 -16.10 19.12 -1.77
CA ILE A 285 -15.74 17.81 -1.20
C ILE A 285 -14.23 17.62 -1.39
N PRO A 286 -13.43 17.56 -0.32
CA PRO A 286 -11.98 17.34 -0.43
C PRO A 286 -11.67 15.92 -0.92
N VAL A 287 -10.58 15.81 -1.68
CA VAL A 287 -10.07 14.56 -2.25
C VAL A 287 -8.60 14.40 -1.85
N ALA A 288 -8.23 13.24 -1.32
CA ALA A 288 -6.84 12.86 -1.03
C ALA A 288 -6.55 11.45 -1.58
N VAL A 289 -5.56 11.30 -2.44
CA VAL A 289 -5.27 10.03 -3.11
C VAL A 289 -3.80 9.71 -3.00
N ASN A 290 -3.43 8.56 -2.47
CA ASN A 290 -2.04 8.10 -2.50
C ASN A 290 -1.82 7.22 -3.73
N LYS A 291 -0.87 7.60 -4.57
CA LYS A 291 -0.43 6.78 -5.69
C LYS A 291 0.38 5.61 -5.15
N THR A 292 -0.03 4.38 -5.45
CA THR A 292 0.78 3.19 -5.16
C THR A 292 2.05 3.23 -6.03
N ILE A 293 3.18 3.60 -5.44
CA ILE A 293 4.50 3.56 -6.09
C ILE A 293 5.17 2.23 -5.77
N ALA A 294 5.70 1.55 -6.78
CA ALA A 294 6.54 0.38 -6.58
C ALA A 294 7.87 0.81 -5.93
N ASN A 295 8.10 0.43 -4.67
CA ASN A 295 9.42 0.58 -4.06
C ASN A 295 10.42 -0.36 -4.78
N GLN A 296 11.45 0.21 -5.38
CA GLN A 296 12.43 -0.52 -6.22
C GLN A 296 13.53 -1.22 -5.42
N PRO A 297 13.96 -2.41 -5.90
CA PRO A 297 15.35 -2.60 -6.31
C PRO A 297 15.54 -3.38 -7.64
N ASN A 298 14.46 -3.76 -8.33
CA ASN A 298 14.51 -4.73 -9.45
C ASN A 298 14.33 -4.13 -10.86
N THR A 299 14.34 -2.80 -11.01
CA THR A 299 14.18 -2.14 -12.33
C THR A 299 15.32 -2.45 -13.28
N LEU A 300 16.55 -2.62 -12.78
CA LEU A 300 17.73 -2.85 -13.59
C LEU A 300 18.64 -3.87 -12.91
N THR A 301 18.94 -4.98 -13.59
CA THR A 301 19.93 -5.95 -13.13
C THR A 301 20.99 -6.19 -14.20
N LYS A 302 22.19 -6.57 -13.75
CA LYS A 302 23.29 -6.93 -14.64
C LYS A 302 24.07 -8.11 -14.07
N SER A 303 24.36 -9.09 -14.91
CA SER A 303 25.06 -10.31 -14.53
C SER A 303 26.11 -10.72 -15.55
N ALA A 304 27.11 -11.45 -15.06
CA ALA A 304 28.17 -12.07 -15.84
C ALA A 304 28.80 -13.24 -15.06
N LEU A 305 29.75 -13.93 -15.69
CA LEU A 305 30.58 -14.92 -15.02
C LEU A 305 31.40 -14.29 -13.87
N LEU A 306 31.29 -14.85 -12.67
CA LEU A 306 32.05 -14.38 -11.49
C LEU A 306 33.58 -14.54 -11.64
N TYR A 307 34.00 -15.55 -12.40
CA TYR A 307 35.41 -15.86 -12.67
C TYR A 307 35.64 -16.09 -14.16
N ALA A 308 36.71 -15.51 -14.69
CA ALA A 308 37.12 -15.70 -16.08
C ALA A 308 38.65 -15.83 -16.21
N GLU A 309 39.10 -16.52 -17.25
CA GLU A 309 40.51 -16.64 -17.61
C GLU A 309 40.92 -15.53 -18.60
N PRO A 310 42.20 -15.10 -18.62
CA PRO A 310 42.70 -14.23 -19.67
C PRO A 310 42.41 -14.80 -21.07
N GLY A 311 41.83 -13.99 -21.95
CA GLY A 311 41.41 -14.37 -23.30
C GLY A 311 40.06 -15.12 -23.38
N GLN A 312 39.43 -15.46 -22.25
CA GLN A 312 38.10 -16.10 -22.24
C GLN A 312 37.03 -15.14 -22.77
N ILE A 313 36.06 -15.67 -23.51
CA ILE A 313 34.84 -14.94 -23.88
C ILE A 313 33.80 -15.14 -22.79
N ILE A 314 33.28 -14.05 -22.26
CA ILE A 314 32.17 -14.04 -21.31
C ILE A 314 30.97 -13.31 -21.90
N THR A 315 29.78 -13.63 -21.38
CA THR A 315 28.54 -12.94 -21.75
C THR A 315 28.10 -12.07 -20.59
N TYR A 316 27.82 -10.80 -20.87
CA TYR A 316 27.06 -9.93 -19.99
C TYR A 316 25.58 -10.01 -20.35
N GLN A 317 24.72 -10.04 -19.33
CA GLN A 317 23.27 -9.96 -19.48
C GLN A 317 22.75 -8.80 -18.63
N ILE A 318 21.91 -7.96 -19.22
CA ILE A 318 21.22 -6.85 -18.57
C ILE A 318 19.72 -7.10 -18.68
N GLU A 319 18.99 -6.91 -17.60
CA GLU A 319 17.54 -6.96 -17.59
C GLU A 319 16.99 -5.63 -17.11
N LEU A 320 16.07 -5.06 -17.89
CA LEU A 320 15.40 -3.80 -17.62
C LEU A 320 13.89 -4.04 -17.51
N ASN A 321 13.30 -3.60 -16.41
CA ASN A 321 11.90 -3.77 -16.08
C ASN A 321 11.21 -2.40 -15.99
N ASN A 322 9.97 -2.29 -16.47
CA ASN A 322 9.13 -1.15 -16.11
C ASN A 322 8.26 -1.54 -14.91
N LEU A 323 8.59 -1.00 -13.75
CA LEU A 323 7.84 -1.22 -12.50
C LEU A 323 6.82 -0.09 -12.23
N ASP A 324 6.64 0.82 -13.18
CA ASP A 324 5.56 1.80 -13.16
C ASP A 324 4.34 1.27 -13.90
N ASN A 325 3.18 1.84 -13.67
CA ASN A 325 1.92 1.42 -14.26
C ASN A 325 1.52 2.20 -15.52
N ILE A 326 2.44 3.02 -16.01
CA ILE A 326 2.36 3.72 -17.29
C ILE A 326 3.47 3.25 -18.23
N ASN A 327 3.34 3.57 -19.51
CA ASN A 327 4.44 3.37 -20.45
C ASN A 327 5.58 4.35 -20.12
N ASN A 328 6.81 3.86 -20.08
CA ASN A 328 8.01 4.68 -19.89
C ASN A 328 8.99 4.45 -21.06
N THR A 329 9.57 5.52 -21.60
CA THR A 329 10.73 5.44 -22.49
C THR A 329 11.98 5.43 -21.66
N TYR A 330 12.80 4.39 -21.80
CA TYR A 330 14.07 4.27 -21.10
C TYR A 330 15.24 4.58 -22.02
N PHE A 331 16.33 5.09 -21.44
CA PHE A 331 17.62 5.32 -22.06
C PHE A 331 18.68 4.60 -21.23
N LEU A 332 19.30 3.57 -21.82
CA LEU A 332 20.29 2.71 -21.20
C LEU A 332 21.68 3.05 -21.74
N THR A 333 22.66 3.17 -20.86
CA THR A 333 24.09 3.32 -21.19
C THR A 333 24.93 2.35 -20.38
N ASP A 334 25.86 1.66 -21.06
CA ASP A 334 26.77 0.70 -20.44
C ASP A 334 28.19 0.88 -20.98
N THR A 335 29.08 1.43 -20.16
CA THR A 335 30.47 1.70 -20.57
C THR A 335 31.35 0.52 -20.21
N LEU A 336 31.96 -0.12 -21.22
CA LEU A 336 32.81 -1.28 -20.96
C LEU A 336 34.13 -0.88 -20.29
N PRO A 337 34.66 -1.72 -19.40
CA PRO A 337 35.96 -1.50 -18.79
C PRO A 337 37.11 -1.58 -19.80
N ALA A 338 38.22 -0.88 -19.52
CA ALA A 338 39.37 -0.83 -20.43
C ALA A 338 40.03 -2.20 -20.70
N ASN A 339 39.85 -3.18 -19.81
CA ASN A 339 40.47 -4.50 -19.89
C ASN A 339 39.57 -5.58 -20.50
N VAL A 340 38.56 -5.19 -21.29
CA VAL A 340 37.78 -6.11 -22.12
C VAL A 340 37.68 -5.59 -23.55
N SER A 341 37.44 -6.50 -24.49
CA SER A 341 37.14 -6.17 -25.90
C SER A 341 35.77 -6.71 -26.27
N TYR A 342 34.91 -5.88 -26.85
CA TYR A 342 33.63 -6.33 -27.39
C TYR A 342 33.84 -7.39 -28.51
N VAL A 343 33.11 -8.50 -28.42
CA VAL A 343 33.01 -9.50 -29.49
C VAL A 343 31.99 -9.00 -30.50
N ASN A 344 32.48 -8.58 -31.67
CA ASN A 344 31.65 -7.91 -32.68
C ASN A 344 30.38 -8.71 -33.04
N ALA A 345 29.26 -7.99 -33.21
CA ALA A 345 27.94 -8.52 -33.51
C ALA A 345 27.33 -9.50 -32.48
N SER A 346 27.86 -9.58 -31.26
CA SER A 346 27.28 -10.40 -30.18
C SER A 346 26.17 -9.69 -29.40
N ALA A 347 25.98 -8.38 -29.58
CA ALA A 347 24.97 -7.61 -28.87
C ALA A 347 23.53 -7.94 -29.34
N THR A 348 22.60 -8.07 -28.40
CA THR A 348 21.18 -8.38 -28.62
C THR A 348 20.28 -7.33 -27.96
N GLY A 349 18.95 -7.52 -28.03
CA GLY A 349 17.97 -6.63 -27.40
C GLY A 349 17.84 -5.24 -28.05
N GLY A 350 18.64 -4.94 -29.07
CA GLY A 350 18.72 -3.64 -29.74
C GLY A 350 19.85 -2.75 -29.25
N LEU A 351 20.77 -3.25 -28.40
CA LEU A 351 21.96 -2.51 -27.98
C LEU A 351 22.81 -2.09 -29.19
N VAL A 352 23.24 -0.82 -29.18
CA VAL A 352 24.14 -0.25 -30.19
C VAL A 352 25.48 0.04 -29.53
N TYR A 353 26.56 -0.58 -30.06
CA TYR A 353 27.92 -0.34 -29.60
C TYR A 353 28.51 0.90 -30.29
N ASP A 354 29.06 1.81 -29.49
CA ASP A 354 29.86 2.95 -29.94
C ASP A 354 31.35 2.71 -29.62
N PRO A 355 32.19 2.40 -30.64
CA PRO A 355 33.62 2.20 -30.45
C PRO A 355 34.37 3.46 -29.98
N GLY A 356 33.84 4.65 -30.26
CA GLY A 356 34.50 5.92 -29.92
C GLY A 356 34.52 6.20 -28.42
N ASN A 357 33.44 5.81 -27.73
CA ASN A 357 33.26 5.99 -26.29
C ASN A 357 33.38 4.67 -25.50
N HIS A 358 33.62 3.55 -26.19
CA HIS A 358 33.70 2.21 -25.59
C HIS A 358 32.43 1.86 -24.78
N GLN A 359 31.24 2.18 -25.33
CA GLN A 359 29.97 2.06 -24.63
C GLN A 359 28.87 1.42 -25.49
N PHE A 360 27.90 0.79 -24.83
CA PHE A 360 26.61 0.43 -25.42
C PHE A 360 25.55 1.45 -25.05
N THR A 361 24.61 1.67 -25.97
CA THR A 361 23.43 2.48 -25.73
C THR A 361 22.17 1.79 -26.25
N TRP A 362 21.04 2.09 -25.61
CA TRP A 362 19.72 1.74 -26.11
C TRP A 362 18.69 2.76 -25.67
N SER A 363 17.65 2.95 -26.48
CA SER A 363 16.46 3.68 -26.06
C SER A 363 15.20 3.03 -26.59
N GLY A 364 14.12 3.04 -25.81
CA GLY A 364 12.85 2.48 -26.25
C GLY A 364 11.76 2.51 -25.18
N LEU A 365 10.52 2.33 -25.63
CA LEU A 365 9.33 2.30 -24.80
C LEU A 365 9.16 0.91 -24.17
N LEU A 366 8.90 0.86 -22.86
CA LEU A 366 8.43 -0.32 -22.15
C LEU A 366 7.00 -0.11 -21.66
N GLY A 367 6.15 -1.14 -21.85
CA GLY A 367 4.77 -1.14 -21.37
C GLY A 367 4.68 -1.11 -19.84
N PRO A 368 3.51 -0.81 -19.26
CA PRO A 368 3.35 -0.74 -17.81
C PRO A 368 3.63 -2.10 -17.16
N GLY A 369 4.18 -2.05 -15.95
CA GLY A 369 4.18 -3.15 -14.99
C GLY A 369 2.76 -3.50 -14.55
N GLN A 370 2.62 -4.69 -13.97
CA GLN A 370 1.36 -5.25 -13.51
C GLN A 370 1.46 -5.54 -12.02
N LEU A 371 0.33 -5.49 -11.32
CA LEU A 371 0.29 -5.91 -9.92
C LEU A 371 0.62 -7.40 -9.86
N GLY A 372 1.55 -7.77 -8.99
CA GLY A 372 2.02 -9.13 -8.76
C GLY A 372 2.57 -9.29 -7.35
N TYR A 373 3.53 -10.20 -7.20
CA TYR A 373 4.14 -10.51 -5.90
C TYR A 373 5.65 -10.69 -6.02
N GLU A 374 6.37 -10.27 -4.99
CA GLU A 374 7.77 -10.66 -4.75
C GLU A 374 7.83 -11.69 -3.62
N ILE A 375 8.71 -12.69 -3.77
CA ILE A 375 8.93 -13.73 -2.76
C ILE A 375 10.28 -13.49 -2.08
N THR A 376 10.27 -13.36 -0.75
CA THR A 376 11.48 -13.18 0.05
C THR A 376 11.52 -14.17 1.21
N GLN A 377 12.71 -14.64 1.58
CA GLN A 377 12.86 -15.40 2.82
C GLN A 377 12.96 -14.43 4.00
N VAL A 378 12.17 -14.66 5.04
CA VAL A 378 12.10 -13.81 6.24
C VAL A 378 12.44 -14.60 7.51
N THR A 379 12.51 -13.92 8.64
CA THR A 379 12.61 -14.58 9.95
C THR A 379 11.48 -15.61 10.07
N PRO A 380 11.78 -16.87 10.42
CA PRO A 380 10.76 -17.91 10.46
C PRO A 380 9.60 -17.58 11.41
N LEU A 381 8.38 -17.72 10.91
CA LEU A 381 7.18 -17.74 11.75
C LEU A 381 7.02 -19.10 12.42
N SER A 382 6.37 -19.10 13.58
CA SER A 382 6.05 -20.35 14.28
C SER A 382 5.01 -21.13 13.48
N TYR A 383 5.31 -22.40 13.18
CA TYR A 383 4.32 -23.32 12.64
C TYR A 383 3.33 -23.73 13.73
N VAL A 384 2.04 -23.59 13.42
CA VAL A 384 0.93 -24.01 14.28
C VAL A 384 0.20 -25.18 13.61
N ASN A 385 0.12 -26.33 14.28
CA ASN A 385 -0.83 -27.36 13.89
C ASN A 385 -2.16 -27.07 14.59
N LEU A 386 -3.21 -26.75 13.83
CA LEU A 386 -4.50 -26.42 14.40
C LEU A 386 -5.16 -27.60 15.12
N GLY A 387 -4.77 -28.84 14.82
CA GLY A 387 -5.25 -30.02 15.57
C GLY A 387 -4.79 -30.04 17.04
N ASP A 388 -3.73 -29.31 17.39
CA ASP A 388 -3.13 -29.29 18.72
C ASP A 388 -3.59 -28.10 19.59
N VAL A 389 -4.42 -27.20 19.03
CA VAL A 389 -4.89 -26.01 19.76
C VAL A 389 -6.06 -26.33 20.68
N VAL A 390 -6.31 -25.43 21.64
CA VAL A 390 -7.46 -25.55 22.54
C VAL A 390 -8.74 -25.28 21.73
N ASN A 391 -9.59 -26.31 21.60
CA ASN A 391 -10.76 -26.34 20.70
C ASN A 391 -10.35 -26.25 19.22
N PRO A 392 -9.79 -27.33 18.66
CA PRO A 392 -9.40 -27.35 17.26
C PRO A 392 -10.62 -27.16 16.36
N PRO A 393 -10.47 -26.50 15.18
CA PRO A 393 -11.50 -26.54 14.15
C PRO A 393 -11.70 -27.98 13.66
N ASP A 394 -12.82 -28.24 13.00
CA ASP A 394 -13.10 -29.54 12.41
C ASP A 394 -12.00 -29.90 11.39
N ASP A 395 -11.53 -31.15 11.47
CA ASP A 395 -10.59 -31.70 10.50
C ASP A 395 -11.26 -31.79 9.13
N ILE A 396 -10.66 -31.14 8.14
CA ILE A 396 -11.24 -30.99 6.82
C ILE A 396 -11.33 -32.35 6.10
N CYS A 397 -10.34 -33.22 6.30
CA CYS A 397 -10.37 -34.59 5.78
C CYS A 397 -11.65 -35.31 6.23
N SER A 398 -11.96 -35.21 7.53
CA SER A 398 -13.13 -35.80 8.15
C SER A 398 -14.44 -35.18 7.64
N LEU A 399 -14.47 -33.87 7.37
CA LEU A 399 -15.65 -33.17 6.83
C LEU A 399 -15.97 -33.57 5.40
N LEU A 400 -14.95 -33.76 4.55
CA LEU A 400 -15.14 -34.11 3.14
C LEU A 400 -15.37 -35.62 2.94
N GLY A 401 -14.98 -36.46 3.91
CA GLY A 401 -15.15 -37.91 3.87
C GLY A 401 -14.13 -38.64 2.99
N ASP A 402 -13.22 -37.89 2.36
CA ASP A 402 -12.04 -38.33 1.64
C ASP A 402 -10.96 -37.24 1.79
N CYS A 403 -9.69 -37.63 1.77
CA CYS A 403 -8.56 -36.69 1.90
C CYS A 403 -7.49 -36.88 0.83
N ASP A 404 -7.99 -37.26 -0.34
CA ASP A 404 -7.33 -37.22 -1.64
C ASP A 404 -8.23 -36.38 -2.58
N GLU A 405 -7.64 -35.44 -3.32
CA GLU A 405 -8.34 -34.53 -4.25
C GLU A 405 -9.55 -33.72 -3.70
N GLY A 406 -9.47 -33.27 -2.45
CA GLY A 406 -10.51 -32.47 -1.79
C GLY A 406 -10.30 -30.95 -1.91
N THR A 407 -11.40 -30.19 -1.83
CA THR A 407 -11.36 -28.72 -1.65
C THR A 407 -12.26 -28.30 -0.50
N ALA A 408 -11.74 -27.48 0.40
CA ALA A 408 -12.51 -26.76 1.41
C ALA A 408 -12.72 -25.30 1.02
N VAL A 409 -13.95 -24.82 1.18
CA VAL A 409 -14.37 -23.46 0.86
C VAL A 409 -14.50 -22.66 2.14
N PHE A 410 -13.80 -21.53 2.22
CA PHE A 410 -13.83 -20.61 3.35
C PHE A 410 -14.48 -19.30 2.93
N ASP A 411 -15.69 -19.05 3.41
CA ASP A 411 -16.38 -17.77 3.24
C ASP A 411 -15.90 -16.76 4.29
N LEU A 412 -15.05 -15.83 3.88
CA LEU A 412 -14.47 -14.82 4.75
C LEU A 412 -15.53 -13.81 5.24
N THR A 413 -16.64 -13.65 4.53
CA THR A 413 -17.70 -12.71 4.91
C THR A 413 -18.40 -13.10 6.21
N THR A 414 -18.38 -14.38 6.57
CA THR A 414 -18.95 -14.90 7.83
C THR A 414 -18.29 -14.32 9.08
N THR A 415 -17.01 -13.96 8.95
CA THR A 415 -16.21 -13.28 9.98
C THR A 415 -15.95 -11.83 9.62
N GLY A 416 -16.58 -11.38 8.54
CA GLY A 416 -16.41 -10.09 7.93
C GLY A 416 -14.95 -9.79 7.62
N ASN A 417 -14.35 -10.58 6.75
CA ASN A 417 -13.03 -10.30 6.22
C ASN A 417 -13.08 -10.40 4.69
N SER A 418 -12.12 -9.74 4.06
CA SER A 418 -11.81 -9.85 2.63
C SER A 418 -10.30 -9.76 2.48
N VAL A 419 -9.78 -10.09 1.30
CA VAL A 419 -8.36 -9.90 1.00
C VAL A 419 -8.17 -9.44 -0.45
N THR A 420 -7.32 -8.44 -0.66
CA THR A 420 -6.93 -8.01 -2.01
C THR A 420 -5.82 -8.92 -2.53
N PHE A 421 -6.03 -9.55 -3.68
CA PHE A 421 -5.09 -10.49 -4.30
C PHE A 421 -4.95 -10.19 -5.80
N PHE A 422 -3.77 -9.77 -6.26
CA PHE A 422 -3.55 -9.25 -7.63
C PHE A 422 -4.52 -8.13 -8.05
N GLY A 423 -5.06 -7.38 -7.08
CA GLY A 423 -6.02 -6.29 -7.30
C GLY A 423 -7.48 -6.73 -7.28
N ASP A 424 -7.74 -8.03 -7.25
CA ASP A 424 -9.08 -8.59 -7.05
C ASP A 424 -9.39 -8.64 -5.55
N THR A 425 -10.57 -8.19 -5.13
CA THR A 425 -11.07 -8.40 -3.76
C THR A 425 -11.67 -9.80 -3.65
N LEU A 426 -11.07 -10.64 -2.81
CA LEU A 426 -11.55 -12.00 -2.54
C LEU A 426 -12.31 -12.03 -1.21
N THR A 427 -13.53 -12.55 -1.26
CA THR A 427 -14.39 -12.81 -0.10
C THR A 427 -14.52 -14.30 0.21
N THR A 428 -14.00 -15.16 -0.68
CA THR A 428 -13.96 -16.61 -0.51
C THR A 428 -12.58 -17.11 -0.89
N LEU A 429 -12.04 -18.03 -0.09
CA LEU A 429 -10.79 -18.73 -0.37
C LEU A 429 -11.05 -20.23 -0.38
N ASN A 430 -10.51 -20.92 -1.39
CA ASN A 430 -10.61 -22.36 -1.54
C ASN A 430 -9.26 -22.98 -1.22
N ALA A 431 -9.18 -23.89 -0.25
CA ALA A 431 -7.96 -24.65 0.03
C ALA A 431 -8.09 -26.06 -0.54
N SER A 432 -7.06 -26.52 -1.26
CA SER A 432 -6.98 -27.88 -1.80
C SER A 432 -6.20 -28.80 -0.87
N THR A 433 -6.58 -30.08 -0.81
CA THR A 433 -5.78 -31.13 -0.13
C THR A 433 -4.34 -31.14 -0.63
N ASN A 434 -4.14 -30.80 -1.91
CA ASN A 434 -2.87 -30.83 -2.63
C ASN A 434 -1.93 -29.66 -2.31
N GLY A 435 -2.10 -28.93 -1.21
CA GLY A 435 -1.07 -28.00 -0.69
C GLY A 435 -1.11 -26.59 -1.26
N PHE A 436 -2.27 -26.15 -1.77
CA PHE A 436 -2.45 -24.81 -2.34
C PHE A 436 -3.80 -24.18 -1.99
N ILE A 437 -3.89 -22.85 -2.13
CA ILE A 437 -5.11 -22.06 -1.99
C ILE A 437 -5.40 -21.35 -3.31
N TYR A 438 -6.66 -21.22 -3.68
CA TYR A 438 -7.09 -20.49 -4.87
C TYR A 438 -8.36 -19.67 -4.62
N GLY A 439 -8.55 -18.61 -5.40
CA GLY A 439 -9.76 -17.80 -5.37
C GLY A 439 -10.93 -18.43 -6.14
N PRO A 440 -12.12 -17.80 -6.15
CA PRO A 440 -13.32 -18.35 -6.78
C PRO A 440 -13.20 -18.62 -8.28
N ASN A 441 -12.31 -17.88 -8.95
CA ASN A 441 -12.09 -17.99 -10.40
C ASN A 441 -10.89 -18.89 -10.75
N GLY A 442 -10.26 -19.51 -9.75
CA GLY A 442 -9.01 -20.24 -9.96
C GLY A 442 -9.17 -21.61 -10.63
N LEU A 443 -10.27 -22.30 -10.36
CA LEU A 443 -10.52 -23.65 -10.88
C LEU A 443 -11.96 -23.74 -11.36
N THR A 444 -12.20 -23.44 -12.64
CA THR A 444 -13.54 -23.40 -13.23
C THR A 444 -13.81 -24.57 -14.18
N GLY A 445 -12.76 -25.30 -14.58
CA GLY A 445 -12.79 -26.47 -15.45
C GLY A 445 -12.24 -27.75 -14.81
N PRO A 446 -12.11 -28.85 -15.58
CA PRO A 446 -11.66 -30.15 -15.10
C PRO A 446 -10.13 -30.24 -15.03
N ALA A 447 -9.46 -29.24 -14.44
CA ALA A 447 -8.00 -29.22 -14.38
C ALA A 447 -7.47 -30.30 -13.43
N CYS A 448 -6.24 -30.76 -13.68
CA CYS A 448 -5.58 -31.73 -12.82
C CYS A 448 -5.03 -31.03 -11.57
N THR A 449 -5.71 -31.19 -10.45
CA THR A 449 -5.31 -30.63 -9.16
C THR A 449 -4.13 -31.36 -8.52
N ALA A 450 -3.79 -32.58 -8.93
CA ALA A 450 -2.56 -33.31 -8.58
C ALA A 450 -1.33 -32.94 -9.42
N CYS A 451 -1.48 -32.13 -10.47
CA CYS A 451 -0.41 -31.90 -11.46
C CYS A 451 0.25 -30.53 -11.27
N PRO A 452 1.25 -30.37 -10.37
CA PRO A 452 1.99 -29.12 -10.22
C PRO A 452 2.58 -28.64 -11.56
N GLN A 453 2.59 -27.32 -11.75
CA GLN A 453 3.12 -26.66 -12.94
C GLN A 453 3.89 -25.38 -12.55
N PRO A 454 4.89 -24.95 -13.35
CA PRO A 454 5.51 -23.65 -13.12
C PRO A 454 4.48 -22.53 -13.30
N LEU A 455 4.58 -21.50 -12.46
CA LEU A 455 3.76 -20.28 -12.45
C LEU A 455 4.56 -19.07 -12.97
N PRO A 456 3.96 -18.17 -13.76
CA PRO A 456 2.55 -18.18 -14.17
C PRO A 456 2.26 -19.19 -15.29
N ASN A 457 1.04 -19.73 -15.33
CA ASN A 457 0.57 -20.61 -16.39
C ASN A 457 -0.92 -20.41 -16.67
N ILE A 458 -1.27 -20.15 -17.92
CA ILE A 458 -2.67 -19.92 -18.33
C ILE A 458 -3.60 -21.13 -18.10
N ALA A 459 -3.03 -22.33 -17.96
CA ALA A 459 -3.79 -23.53 -17.64
C ALA A 459 -4.14 -23.57 -16.16
N GLU A 460 -5.39 -23.84 -15.83
CA GLU A 460 -5.85 -23.94 -14.44
C GLU A 460 -5.10 -25.05 -13.65
N PRO A 461 -5.02 -24.94 -12.30
CA PRO A 461 -5.58 -23.88 -11.45
C PRO A 461 -4.85 -22.52 -11.58
N ASN A 462 -5.62 -21.42 -11.57
CA ASN A 462 -5.21 -20.01 -11.56
C ASN A 462 -5.64 -19.32 -10.24
N GLN A 463 -5.45 -18.00 -10.12
CA GLN A 463 -5.77 -17.23 -8.89
C GLN A 463 -5.21 -17.91 -7.64
N LEU A 464 -3.98 -18.38 -7.75
CA LEU A 464 -3.42 -19.51 -7.02
C LEU A 464 -2.26 -19.08 -6.13
N ILE A 465 -2.22 -19.63 -4.92
CA ILE A 465 -1.09 -19.59 -3.98
C ILE A 465 -0.66 -21.04 -3.75
N ALA A 466 0.45 -21.44 -4.38
CA ALA A 466 1.03 -22.76 -4.22
C ALA A 466 2.04 -22.74 -3.05
N GLY A 467 1.61 -23.23 -1.88
CA GLY A 467 2.47 -23.30 -0.69
C GLY A 467 3.45 -24.47 -0.74
N LEU A 468 2.95 -25.64 -1.14
CA LEU A 468 3.75 -26.79 -1.53
C LEU A 468 2.85 -27.71 -2.36
N TRP A 469 2.47 -27.23 -3.54
CA TRP A 469 1.50 -27.90 -4.39
C TRP A 469 2.07 -29.20 -4.95
N ARG A 470 1.45 -30.33 -4.62
CA ARG A 470 1.77 -31.67 -5.13
C ARG A 470 0.59 -32.63 -4.95
N ASP A 471 0.70 -33.83 -5.48
CA ASP A 471 -0.27 -34.91 -5.32
C ASP A 471 -0.24 -35.49 -3.89
N ILE A 472 -1.16 -35.02 -3.03
CA ILE A 472 -1.21 -35.36 -1.60
C ILE A 472 -2.35 -36.33 -1.36
N ASP A 473 -2.01 -37.47 -0.75
CA ASP A 473 -2.96 -38.43 -0.21
C ASP A 473 -2.75 -38.54 1.29
N MET A 474 -3.70 -38.00 2.06
CA MET A 474 -3.68 -38.11 3.52
C MET A 474 -4.46 -39.33 4.06
N SER A 475 -5.13 -40.10 3.18
CA SER A 475 -5.93 -41.27 3.57
C SER A 475 -5.07 -42.43 4.08
N GLY A 476 -3.80 -42.49 3.66
CA GLY A 476 -2.85 -43.56 4.00
C GLY A 476 -2.00 -43.35 5.28
N GLY A 477 -2.19 -42.26 6.03
CA GLY A 477 -1.29 -41.86 7.14
C GLY A 477 -1.94 -41.12 8.31
N ASN A 478 -1.13 -40.50 9.18
CA ASN A 478 -1.57 -39.62 10.29
C ASN A 478 -1.73 -38.15 9.82
N GLY A 479 -2.18 -37.97 8.58
CA GLY A 479 -2.34 -36.65 7.97
C GLY A 479 -3.45 -35.85 8.66
N GLN A 480 -3.26 -34.55 8.82
CA GLN A 480 -4.27 -33.67 9.36
C GLN A 480 -4.31 -32.37 8.54
N TRP A 481 -5.52 -31.90 8.25
CA TRP A 481 -5.72 -30.73 7.41
C TRP A 481 -6.77 -29.81 8.01
N TYR A 482 -6.36 -28.58 8.31
CA TYR A 482 -7.20 -27.62 9.02
C TYR A 482 -7.06 -26.22 8.44
N GLY A 483 -8.11 -25.42 8.57
CA GLY A 483 -8.11 -24.01 8.22
C GLY A 483 -8.91 -23.19 9.23
N SER A 484 -8.42 -22.02 9.59
CA SER A 484 -9.10 -21.07 10.49
C SER A 484 -8.54 -19.67 10.30
N ILE A 485 -9.22 -18.67 10.85
CA ILE A 485 -8.63 -17.35 11.06
C ILE A 485 -7.99 -17.32 12.45
N LEU A 486 -6.74 -16.89 12.52
CA LEU A 486 -5.94 -16.79 13.73
C LEU A 486 -5.67 -15.34 14.10
N THR A 487 -5.43 -15.13 15.39
CA THR A 487 -4.87 -13.91 15.97
C THR A 487 -3.63 -14.29 16.79
N GLY A 488 -2.63 -13.41 16.86
CA GLY A 488 -1.40 -13.69 17.62
C GLY A 488 -0.33 -14.52 16.91
N LEU A 489 -0.49 -14.76 15.59
CA LEU A 489 0.57 -15.35 14.76
C LEU A 489 1.68 -14.33 14.44
N LEU A 490 1.30 -13.05 14.30
CA LEU A 490 2.19 -11.93 13.99
C LEU A 490 2.48 -11.09 15.25
N ASP A 491 3.41 -10.14 15.13
CA ASP A 491 3.88 -9.29 16.24
C ASP A 491 2.74 -8.56 16.95
N ASN A 492 1.74 -8.08 16.20
CA ASN A 492 0.53 -7.55 16.78
C ASN A 492 -0.50 -8.67 17.01
N PRO A 493 -0.92 -8.92 18.27
CA PRO A 493 -1.86 -9.98 18.58
C PRO A 493 -3.27 -9.76 18.05
N SER A 494 -3.59 -8.57 17.55
CA SER A 494 -4.89 -8.25 16.95
C SER A 494 -4.94 -8.53 15.45
N ASP A 495 -3.79 -8.77 14.81
CA ASP A 495 -3.74 -9.04 13.37
C ASP A 495 -4.47 -10.35 13.06
N LYS A 496 -5.39 -10.29 12.10
CA LYS A 496 -6.17 -11.45 11.65
C LYS A 496 -5.48 -12.09 10.47
N VAL A 497 -5.23 -13.39 10.59
CA VAL A 497 -4.54 -14.17 9.56
C VAL A 497 -5.37 -15.38 9.19
N PHE A 498 -5.78 -15.49 7.93
CA PHE A 498 -6.30 -16.75 7.40
C PHE A 498 -5.17 -17.76 7.34
N TYR A 499 -5.33 -18.90 7.98
CA TYR A 499 -4.26 -19.88 8.16
C TYR A 499 -4.77 -21.27 7.83
N VAL A 500 -4.07 -21.96 6.94
CA VAL A 500 -4.34 -23.36 6.59
C VAL A 500 -3.06 -24.16 6.78
N ASN A 501 -3.13 -25.26 7.53
CA ASN A 501 -2.00 -26.17 7.72
C ASN A 501 -2.27 -27.56 7.15
N TRP A 502 -1.24 -28.11 6.52
CA TRP A 502 -1.12 -29.51 6.14
C TRP A 502 -0.10 -30.13 7.09
N HIS A 503 -0.54 -31.05 7.95
CA HIS A 503 0.27 -31.70 8.97
C HIS A 503 0.46 -33.18 8.63
N ASN A 504 1.71 -33.65 8.57
CA ASN A 504 2.04 -35.02 8.14
C ASN A 504 1.38 -35.43 6.81
N ALA A 505 1.27 -34.49 5.88
CA ALA A 505 0.63 -34.69 4.59
C ALA A 505 1.49 -35.61 3.71
N GLY A 506 0.98 -36.82 3.44
CA GLY A 506 1.68 -37.86 2.68
C GLY A 506 1.62 -37.62 1.16
N GLN A 507 2.61 -38.13 0.44
CA GLN A 507 2.61 -38.19 -1.02
C GLN A 507 1.75 -39.39 -1.49
N LEU A 508 0.96 -39.21 -2.56
CA LEU A 508 0.25 -40.33 -3.19
C LEU A 508 1.22 -41.47 -3.53
N GLY A 509 0.85 -42.70 -3.15
CA GLY A 509 1.68 -43.89 -3.34
C GLY A 509 2.87 -44.05 -2.36
N ASN A 510 3.18 -43.04 -1.54
CA ASN A 510 4.16 -43.11 -0.46
C ASN A 510 3.75 -42.28 0.78
N PRO A 511 2.90 -42.83 1.67
CA PRO A 511 2.35 -42.09 2.81
C PRO A 511 3.40 -41.70 3.88
N PHE A 512 4.62 -42.25 3.81
CA PHE A 512 5.72 -41.90 4.72
C PHE A 512 6.54 -40.71 4.25
N LEU A 513 6.42 -40.33 2.96
CA LEU A 513 6.99 -39.12 2.42
C LEU A 513 6.07 -37.94 2.77
N THR A 514 6.33 -37.31 3.91
CA THR A 514 5.41 -36.36 4.54
C THR A 514 5.96 -34.93 4.56
N SER A 515 5.05 -33.96 4.62
CA SER A 515 5.39 -32.59 5.00
C SER A 515 4.45 -31.99 6.05
N GLN A 516 4.98 -31.01 6.76
CA GLN A 516 4.30 -30.13 7.69
C GLN A 516 4.54 -28.69 7.21
N HIS A 517 3.51 -28.08 6.66
CA HIS A 517 3.59 -26.74 6.10
C HIS A 517 2.25 -26.00 6.24
N ALA A 518 2.29 -24.68 6.09
CA ALA A 518 1.11 -23.84 6.16
C ALA A 518 1.17 -22.65 5.21
N ILE A 519 0.00 -22.16 4.84
CA ILE A 519 -0.17 -20.89 4.14
C ILE A 519 -0.92 -19.95 5.10
N ALA A 520 -0.37 -18.76 5.30
CA ALA A 520 -0.93 -17.74 6.15
C ALA A 520 -1.15 -16.45 5.34
N ILE A 521 -2.37 -15.92 5.29
CA ILE A 521 -2.74 -14.73 4.51
C ILE A 521 -3.23 -13.67 5.49
N VAL A 522 -2.58 -12.51 5.50
CA VAL A 522 -2.97 -11.37 6.35
C VAL A 522 -4.26 -10.78 5.82
N LEU A 523 -5.33 -10.86 6.60
CA LEU A 523 -6.65 -10.33 6.25
C LEU A 523 -6.82 -8.88 6.73
N ASP A 524 -6.36 -8.62 7.95
CA ASP A 524 -6.39 -7.32 8.61
C ASP A 524 -5.16 -7.24 9.49
N GLY A 525 -4.18 -6.46 9.06
CA GLY A 525 -2.92 -6.34 9.76
C GLY A 525 -2.63 -4.89 10.10
N GLN A 526 -2.38 -4.68 11.39
CA GLN A 526 -1.92 -3.42 11.97
C GLN A 526 -0.39 -3.40 12.01
N SER A 527 0.25 -4.56 12.20
CA SER A 527 1.71 -4.68 12.11
C SER A 527 2.20 -5.01 10.69
N GLU A 528 1.35 -5.63 9.86
CA GLU A 528 1.68 -6.03 8.49
C GLU A 528 0.55 -5.67 7.52
N PRO A 529 0.83 -5.28 6.25
CA PRO A 529 -0.23 -4.96 5.29
C PRO A 529 -1.13 -6.15 4.99
N ALA A 530 -2.44 -5.90 4.88
CA ALA A 530 -3.40 -6.88 4.37
C ALA A 530 -3.03 -7.33 2.94
N GLY A 531 -3.31 -8.59 2.60
CA GLY A 531 -2.92 -9.20 1.31
C GLY A 531 -1.50 -9.78 1.29
N ARG A 532 -0.69 -9.54 2.32
CA ARG A 532 0.59 -10.24 2.50
C ARG A 532 0.37 -11.72 2.80
N ILE A 533 1.22 -12.56 2.21
CA ILE A 533 1.13 -14.02 2.36
C ILE A 533 2.43 -14.58 2.93
N TYR A 534 2.35 -15.61 3.77
CA TYR A 534 3.48 -16.37 4.29
C TYR A 534 3.32 -17.85 3.97
N LEU A 535 4.39 -18.46 3.46
CA LEU A 535 4.52 -19.90 3.26
C LEU A 535 5.48 -20.43 4.31
N ILE A 536 4.97 -21.26 5.23
CA ILE A 536 5.68 -21.70 6.43
C ILE A 536 6.01 -23.19 6.30
N TYR A 537 7.29 -23.55 6.38
CA TYR A 537 7.77 -24.92 6.23
C TYR A 537 8.37 -25.43 7.53
N ASN A 538 7.67 -26.33 8.23
CA ASN A 538 8.14 -26.87 9.50
C ASN A 538 9.03 -28.10 9.30
N HIS A 539 8.52 -29.09 8.58
CA HIS A 539 9.20 -30.37 8.40
C HIS A 539 8.86 -31.02 7.06
N ILE A 540 9.87 -31.54 6.38
CA ILE A 540 9.79 -32.42 5.21
C ILE A 540 10.65 -33.63 5.54
N SER A 541 10.07 -34.83 5.45
CA SER A 541 10.69 -36.06 5.93
C SER A 541 11.91 -36.50 5.10
N ASP A 542 11.81 -36.34 3.77
CA ASP A 542 12.88 -36.66 2.82
C ASP A 542 12.82 -35.65 1.65
N PRO A 543 13.59 -34.55 1.70
CA PRO A 543 13.60 -33.51 0.67
C PRO A 543 13.99 -33.99 -0.73
N ASP A 544 14.87 -34.99 -0.82
CA ASP A 544 15.36 -35.53 -2.08
C ASP A 544 14.26 -36.36 -2.74
N ALA A 545 13.66 -37.30 -1.99
CA ALA A 545 12.54 -38.10 -2.48
C ALA A 545 11.31 -37.23 -2.82
N LEU A 546 11.05 -36.15 -2.06
CA LEU A 546 9.96 -35.22 -2.35
C LEU A 546 10.22 -34.42 -3.62
N SER A 547 11.48 -34.05 -3.86
CA SER A 547 11.85 -33.39 -5.11
C SER A 547 11.68 -34.31 -6.31
N GLU A 548 11.96 -35.60 -6.17
CA GLU A 548 11.70 -36.60 -7.21
C GLU A 548 10.21 -36.83 -7.50
N ALA A 549 9.34 -36.66 -6.49
CA ALA A 549 7.89 -36.78 -6.62
C ALA A 549 7.23 -35.58 -7.33
N GLY A 550 7.87 -34.41 -7.27
CA GLY A 550 7.43 -33.18 -7.93
C GLY A 550 6.58 -32.27 -7.05
N TYR A 551 6.72 -30.96 -7.26
CA TYR A 551 6.02 -29.93 -6.49
C TYR A 551 6.07 -28.56 -7.19
N THR A 552 5.19 -27.64 -6.77
CA THR A 552 5.23 -26.21 -7.09
C THR A 552 5.15 -25.35 -5.83
N ILE A 553 5.97 -24.30 -5.78
CA ILE A 553 5.90 -23.23 -4.79
C ILE A 553 5.88 -21.91 -5.55
N GLY A 554 4.85 -21.09 -5.34
CA GLY A 554 4.68 -19.85 -6.08
C GLY A 554 3.29 -19.24 -5.95
N VAL A 555 3.01 -18.26 -6.80
CA VAL A 555 1.76 -17.48 -6.78
C VAL A 555 1.44 -16.92 -8.16
N GLU A 556 0.15 -16.83 -8.53
CA GLU A 556 -0.28 -16.23 -9.80
C GLU A 556 -1.70 -15.64 -9.78
N ASN A 557 -1.96 -14.77 -10.75
CA ASN A 557 -3.22 -14.05 -10.90
C ASN A 557 -4.35 -14.93 -11.48
N SER A 558 -5.55 -14.37 -11.57
CA SER A 558 -6.75 -15.08 -12.04
C SER A 558 -6.73 -15.55 -13.50
N THR A 559 -5.78 -15.06 -14.30
CA THR A 559 -5.63 -15.42 -15.71
C THR A 559 -4.42 -16.30 -16.00
N GLY A 560 -3.57 -16.59 -15.00
CA GLY A 560 -2.34 -17.34 -15.19
C GLY A 560 -1.31 -16.64 -16.08
N THR A 561 -1.37 -15.30 -16.15
CA THR A 561 -0.47 -14.48 -16.99
C THR A 561 0.56 -13.69 -16.19
N VAL A 562 0.32 -13.52 -14.89
CA VAL A 562 1.23 -12.82 -13.96
C VAL A 562 1.41 -13.69 -12.73
N GLY A 563 2.65 -13.95 -12.35
CA GLY A 563 2.96 -14.82 -11.23
C GLY A 563 4.44 -15.03 -11.07
N LEU A 564 4.81 -15.86 -10.10
CA LEU A 564 6.19 -16.19 -9.79
C LEU A 564 6.29 -17.64 -9.30
N THR A 565 7.26 -18.38 -9.83
CA THR A 565 7.68 -19.69 -9.31
C THR A 565 8.92 -19.51 -8.44
N GLN A 566 8.80 -19.77 -7.14
CA GLN A 566 9.96 -19.86 -6.26
C GLN A 566 10.70 -21.18 -6.46
N ALA A 567 9.97 -22.28 -6.54
CA ALA A 567 10.54 -23.59 -6.79
C ALA A 567 9.54 -24.51 -7.50
N PHE A 568 10.04 -25.30 -8.45
CA PHE A 568 9.26 -26.26 -9.21
C PHE A 568 10.13 -27.47 -9.56
N THR A 569 9.61 -28.67 -9.33
CA THR A 569 10.13 -29.90 -9.93
C THR A 569 8.97 -30.69 -10.51
N ARG A 570 9.16 -31.27 -11.69
CA ARG A 570 8.11 -32.04 -12.37
C ARG A 570 7.73 -33.28 -11.57
N CYS A 571 6.44 -33.60 -11.55
CA CYS A 571 5.96 -34.93 -11.16
C CYS A 571 6.27 -35.98 -12.23
N GLN A 572 6.43 -37.24 -11.81
CA GLN A 572 6.78 -38.34 -12.71
C GLN A 572 5.57 -38.92 -13.45
N ASP A 573 4.36 -38.67 -12.95
CA ASP A 573 3.13 -39.18 -13.52
C ASP A 573 2.58 -38.27 -14.65
N THR A 574 2.10 -38.88 -15.74
CA THR A 574 1.39 -38.12 -16.79
C THR A 574 -0.03 -37.80 -16.30
N PRO A 575 -0.56 -36.58 -16.49
CA PRO A 575 -0.21 -35.61 -17.53
C PRO A 575 0.59 -34.37 -17.06
N CYS A 576 1.58 -34.52 -16.18
CA CYS A 576 2.37 -33.38 -15.69
C CYS A 576 3.13 -32.59 -16.78
N VAL A 577 3.34 -31.29 -16.54
CA VAL A 577 3.98 -30.36 -17.48
C VAL A 577 5.49 -30.67 -17.63
N ASN A 578 5.97 -30.74 -18.87
CA ASN A 578 7.38 -30.95 -19.16
C ASN A 578 8.17 -29.64 -19.06
N HIS A 579 8.77 -29.38 -17.89
CA HIS A 579 9.61 -28.20 -17.64
C HIS A 579 10.86 -28.58 -16.82
N GLY A 580 11.94 -27.79 -16.95
CA GLY A 580 13.14 -27.94 -16.14
C GLY A 580 12.90 -27.56 -14.68
N GLN A 581 13.74 -28.04 -13.77
CA GLN A 581 13.67 -27.65 -12.36
C GLN A 581 13.91 -26.14 -12.22
N ILE A 582 13.07 -25.48 -11.42
CA ILE A 582 13.23 -24.08 -11.01
C ILE A 582 13.48 -24.09 -9.51
N GLY A 583 14.49 -23.36 -9.04
CA GLY A 583 14.79 -23.23 -7.62
C GLY A 583 15.02 -24.57 -6.91
N THR A 584 14.93 -24.53 -5.57
CA THR A 584 15.08 -25.70 -4.72
C THR A 584 14.04 -25.68 -3.62
N LEU A 585 13.71 -26.86 -3.10
CA LEU A 585 12.78 -27.01 -2.00
C LEU A 585 13.29 -26.23 -0.77
N PRO A 586 12.43 -25.45 -0.09
CA PRO A 586 12.82 -24.76 1.14
C PRO A 586 13.27 -25.74 2.22
N THR A 587 14.28 -25.34 2.99
CA THR A 587 14.74 -26.14 4.13
C THR A 587 13.75 -26.07 5.29
N ASN A 588 13.73 -27.12 6.11
CA ASN A 588 12.91 -27.16 7.33
C ASN A 588 13.19 -25.96 8.23
N GLY A 589 12.13 -25.33 8.76
CA GLY A 589 12.19 -24.12 9.56
C GLY A 589 12.24 -22.83 8.74
N THR A 590 11.97 -22.87 7.43
CA THR A 590 11.95 -21.67 6.58
C THR A 590 10.56 -21.03 6.54
N THR A 591 10.52 -19.70 6.45
CA THR A 591 9.32 -18.96 6.05
C THR A 591 9.62 -18.07 4.86
N LEU A 592 8.79 -18.19 3.82
CA LEU A 592 8.79 -17.29 2.69
C LEU A 592 7.64 -16.29 2.87
N ARG A 593 7.90 -15.02 2.58
CA ARG A 593 6.92 -13.93 2.58
C ARG A 593 6.71 -13.47 1.15
N LEU A 594 5.45 -13.34 0.79
CA LEU A 594 4.94 -12.90 -0.49
C LEU A 594 4.35 -11.49 -0.28
N ASP A 595 4.99 -10.50 -0.86
CA ASP A 595 4.61 -9.10 -0.78
C ASP A 595 3.94 -8.65 -2.08
N PRO A 596 2.74 -8.04 -2.06
CA PRO A 596 2.18 -7.39 -3.23
C PRO A 596 3.17 -6.34 -3.77
N ALA A 597 3.50 -6.45 -5.06
CA ALA A 597 4.49 -5.60 -5.71
C ALA A 597 4.08 -5.32 -7.15
N ILE A 598 4.61 -4.26 -7.76
CA ILE A 598 4.49 -4.11 -9.21
C ILE A 598 5.60 -4.93 -9.85
N VAL A 599 5.23 -5.86 -10.71
CA VAL A 599 6.14 -6.74 -11.44
C VAL A 599 6.05 -6.43 -12.94
N SER A 600 7.19 -6.47 -13.62
CA SER A 600 7.21 -6.31 -15.07
C SER A 600 6.97 -7.66 -15.74
N ASN A 601 5.96 -7.74 -16.61
CA ASN A 601 5.81 -8.84 -17.57
C ASN A 601 6.47 -8.53 -18.92
N ASN A 602 7.06 -7.34 -19.07
CA ASN A 602 7.71 -6.83 -20.27
C ASN A 602 9.21 -6.59 -20.02
N THR A 603 9.87 -7.52 -19.32
CA THR A 603 11.33 -7.46 -19.09
C THR A 603 12.07 -7.39 -20.40
N LYS A 604 12.84 -6.31 -20.59
CA LYS A 604 13.71 -6.15 -21.73
C LYS A 604 15.09 -6.71 -21.39
N VAL A 605 15.44 -7.81 -22.05
CA VAL A 605 16.74 -8.46 -21.88
C VAL A 605 17.70 -8.03 -22.98
N PHE A 606 18.91 -7.67 -22.58
CA PHE A 606 20.03 -7.39 -23.46
C PHE A 606 21.18 -8.33 -23.13
N THR A 607 21.88 -8.82 -24.14
CA THR A 607 23.13 -9.57 -23.96
C THR A 607 24.20 -9.05 -24.90
N TYR A 608 25.46 -9.15 -24.50
CA TYR A 608 26.61 -8.97 -25.37
C TYR A 608 27.79 -9.75 -24.82
N GLN A 609 28.74 -10.10 -25.69
CA GLN A 609 29.94 -10.84 -25.32
C GLN A 609 31.17 -9.95 -25.33
N VAL A 610 32.08 -10.20 -24.39
CA VAL A 610 33.41 -9.58 -24.38
C VAL A 610 34.49 -10.64 -24.22
N GLN A 611 35.65 -10.37 -24.82
CA GLN A 611 36.88 -11.09 -24.54
C GLN A 611 37.63 -10.42 -23.39
N ILE A 612 38.09 -11.20 -22.41
CA ILE A 612 38.87 -10.72 -21.28
C ILE A 612 40.31 -10.41 -21.73
N ASN A 613 40.72 -9.16 -21.60
CA ASN A 613 42.11 -8.71 -21.86
C ASN A 613 42.88 -8.43 -20.56
N GLY A 614 42.23 -8.53 -19.39
CA GLY A 614 42.83 -8.31 -18.09
C GLY A 614 43.79 -9.42 -17.67
N ASP A 615 44.70 -9.07 -16.78
CA ASP A 615 45.70 -9.99 -16.22
C ASP A 615 45.15 -10.73 -15.00
N VAL A 616 45.78 -11.85 -14.65
CA VAL A 616 45.40 -12.64 -13.47
C VAL A 616 45.51 -11.80 -12.20
N GLY A 617 44.42 -11.72 -11.44
CA GLY A 617 44.30 -10.88 -10.25
C GLY A 617 43.46 -9.62 -10.47
N ASP A 618 43.19 -9.23 -11.72
CA ASP A 618 42.34 -8.09 -12.04
C ASP A 618 40.89 -8.31 -11.59
N LEU A 619 40.26 -7.22 -11.17
CA LEU A 619 38.82 -7.12 -10.94
C LEU A 619 38.21 -6.26 -12.04
N ILE A 620 37.33 -6.85 -12.85
CA ILE A 620 36.62 -6.15 -13.92
C ILE A 620 35.26 -5.74 -13.37
N THR A 621 35.10 -4.44 -13.12
CA THR A 621 33.83 -3.85 -12.68
C THR A 621 33.17 -3.16 -13.86
N ASN A 622 31.96 -3.59 -14.21
CA ASN A 622 31.20 -3.01 -15.32
C ASN A 622 29.82 -2.57 -14.83
N GLU A 623 29.52 -1.30 -15.06
CA GLU A 623 28.31 -0.62 -14.59
C GLU A 623 27.42 -0.27 -15.78
N VAL A 624 26.12 -0.52 -15.62
CA VAL A 624 25.08 -0.05 -16.52
C VAL A 624 24.22 0.97 -15.79
N VAL A 625 23.84 2.03 -16.50
CA VAL A 625 22.97 3.10 -16.04
C VAL A 625 21.73 3.14 -16.92
N VAL A 626 20.56 3.31 -16.32
CA VAL A 626 19.33 3.60 -17.05
C VAL A 626 18.67 4.87 -16.52
N THR A 627 18.07 5.64 -17.42
CA THR A 627 17.18 6.78 -17.12
C THR A 627 15.86 6.59 -17.87
N SER A 628 14.78 7.25 -17.43
CA SER A 628 13.48 7.24 -18.11
C SER A 628 13.00 8.66 -18.45
N ASP A 629 12.11 8.79 -19.43
CA ASP A 629 11.39 10.04 -19.73
C ASP A 629 10.30 10.39 -18.69
N GLY A 630 9.86 9.40 -17.90
CA GLY A 630 9.22 9.58 -16.60
C GLY A 630 10.22 9.98 -15.50
N ILE A 631 9.73 10.70 -14.48
CA ILE A 631 10.53 11.39 -13.44
C ILE A 631 11.61 10.46 -12.83
N VAL A 632 12.85 10.72 -13.25
CA VAL A 632 14.17 10.31 -12.70
C VAL A 632 14.16 9.01 -11.88
N THR A 633 13.85 7.88 -12.51
CA THR A 633 14.42 6.61 -12.03
C THR A 633 15.81 6.48 -12.64
N GLU A 634 16.83 6.90 -11.88
CA GLU A 634 18.21 6.50 -12.17
C GLU A 634 18.42 5.11 -11.56
N GLY A 635 18.45 4.09 -12.42
CA GLY A 635 18.85 2.75 -12.03
C GLY A 635 20.32 2.55 -12.36
N THR A 636 21.10 2.05 -11.41
CA THR A 636 22.47 1.58 -11.65
C THR A 636 22.59 0.12 -11.25
N ALA A 637 23.22 -0.68 -12.11
CA ALA A 637 23.56 -2.06 -11.80
C ALA A 637 25.02 -2.34 -12.12
N VAL A 638 25.71 -2.96 -11.17
CA VAL A 638 27.14 -3.22 -11.23
C VAL A 638 27.39 -4.71 -11.16
N THR A 639 28.27 -5.22 -12.01
CA THR A 639 28.76 -6.61 -11.95
C THR A 639 30.29 -6.63 -11.87
N ASN A 640 30.81 -7.63 -11.17
CA ASN A 640 32.23 -7.80 -10.89
C ASN A 640 32.71 -9.19 -11.35
N THR A 641 33.73 -9.21 -12.20
CA THR A 641 34.36 -10.45 -12.69
C THR A 641 35.83 -10.49 -12.26
N LYS A 642 36.24 -11.55 -11.55
CA LYS A 642 37.63 -11.74 -11.15
C LYS A 642 38.40 -12.57 -12.16
N VAL A 643 39.56 -12.08 -12.59
CA VAL A 643 40.42 -12.81 -13.54
C VAL A 643 41.34 -13.78 -12.80
N GLY A 644 41.29 -15.07 -13.15
CA GLY A 644 42.02 -16.14 -12.46
C GLY A 644 42.30 -17.35 -13.34
N TYR A 645 43.00 -18.35 -12.80
CA TYR A 645 43.20 -19.66 -13.45
C TYR A 645 42.20 -20.69 -12.91
N ARG A 646 41.71 -21.62 -13.75
CA ARG A 646 41.10 -22.86 -13.24
C ARG A 646 42.15 -23.80 -12.67
N TYR A 647 42.26 -23.86 -11.34
CA TYR A 647 42.93 -24.99 -10.69
C TYR A 647 41.98 -26.18 -10.61
N TYR A 648 42.08 -27.12 -11.54
CA TYR A 648 41.56 -28.47 -11.31
C TYR A 648 42.52 -29.16 -10.33
N TYR A 649 42.11 -29.32 -9.07
CA TYR A 649 42.74 -30.31 -8.19
C TYR A 649 42.18 -31.68 -8.57
N PRO A 650 42.95 -32.59 -9.20
CA PRO A 650 42.56 -33.98 -9.22
C PRO A 650 42.59 -34.47 -7.77
N ILE A 651 41.45 -34.95 -7.27
CA ILE A 651 41.40 -35.78 -6.08
C ILE A 651 42.14 -37.07 -6.43
N VAL A 652 43.44 -37.10 -6.17
CA VAL A 652 44.20 -38.35 -6.14
C VAL A 652 43.96 -38.96 -4.78
N GLY A 653 43.11 -39.98 -4.75
CA GLY A 653 42.87 -40.78 -3.56
C GLY A 653 44.16 -41.35 -2.97
N LYS A 654 44.23 -41.35 -1.65
CA LYS A 654 45.03 -42.27 -0.86
C LYS A 654 44.12 -43.06 0.05
#